data_AF-A0A7X4CIK8-F1
#
_entry.id   AF-A0A7X4CIK8-F1
#
_cell.length_a   1.000
_cell.length_b   1.000
_cell.length_c   1.000
_cell.angle_alpha   90.00
_cell.angle_beta   90.00
_cell.angle_gamma   90.00
#
_symmetry.space_group_name_H-M   'P 1'
#
loop_
_entity.id
_entity.type
_entity.pdbx_description
1 polymer ?
#
loop_
_entity_poly.entity_id
_entity_poly.type
_entity_poly.pdbx_seq_one_letter_code
_entity_poly.pdbx_strand_id
1 'polypeptide(L)'
;VHHAPPAWGQLLQPFGLRPVPDLLVDKNTGPVILDMGEVVAPFHLRVLPAFYNMKSFAAPGRGGLNFVAASALEVDPQAVQAKGFHAEIVGTTTESPRVLPLPTGPFTDADLAGGLPVPKQNLLVLLKPDDPWQGQLFVLASASPFQDGIINQPGYAHRVFLQNLIRTYGQPERVLRGRVEKGGPQRLVPPGALARFFWRFFAVFLVPLAFVGLGIRHYLRYSRPSWPTGRWGRQFGRASVGGLVGALVWRGRGPYLDLTADQLNTPSPLLGRLLQGTSLSAELIATHRASMPRQLKDAEDRIRTLLADCNIPLRVLRPDALTPDQQQTFAAEGLTPFPVERVLHDTLATQYVWSGLRLLGNGHTIAVPRLDQHSHLEFLLAAASHSLQQGHKMRVAVISDLPRLSPAEALEDYQKKGLIAPGGTDVYSDLKTLLADYLYDVHYINPRTPSMPSDVDVLLWMQPRRDSGPILLLLSQHLAQGGKAIVAMQHFNIQQRQYRGSGFQTVYWPQPQFQDLDRYLQLFGVEQLREVLFDRTQSHLDLETQVNRTAVREYDPQKVALPFLIRAVGQHYDHTSPITRHLGDQLFIWGNRFALDSAELSSAGITAQTLISTSPQAWAYPWQGGWLPPEVFAPQTYLPGPQPLAALLTGPFPEVAFAEDEDGRAILQRVGERPQQTGALLLIGSSEMFKNEHLLTPGFQHDQFLLNTVAHNAYGEELASLQARRPTSRGFPFQSTEAKRLWRVFVVGAGPLLFLGYALYRRMRRT
;
A
#
# COMPACT_ATOMS: atom_id res chain seq x y z
N VAL A 1 -25.30 10.47 60.81
CA VAL A 1 -24.59 9.32 60.19
C VAL A 1 -23.61 9.90 59.19
N HIS A 2 -22.31 9.83 59.46
CA HIS A 2 -21.28 10.27 58.52
C HIS A 2 -21.26 9.30 57.34
N HIS A 3 -22.00 9.61 56.27
CA HIS A 3 -21.86 8.91 55.02
C HIS A 3 -20.47 9.22 54.49
N ALA A 4 -19.62 8.19 54.37
CA ALA A 4 -18.38 8.30 53.64
C ALA A 4 -18.67 8.95 52.28
N PRO A 5 -17.86 9.92 51.81
CA PRO A 5 -18.10 10.55 50.52
C PRO A 5 -18.21 9.45 49.46
N PRO A 6 -19.17 9.54 48.53
CA PRO A 6 -19.41 8.50 47.52
C PRO A 6 -18.10 8.18 46.81
N ALA A 7 -17.86 6.90 46.50
CA ALA A 7 -16.59 6.40 45.96
C ALA A 7 -16.06 7.22 44.77
N TRP A 8 -16.96 7.78 43.95
CA TRP A 8 -16.64 8.70 42.86
C TRP A 8 -16.06 10.05 43.30
N GLY A 9 -16.56 10.63 44.39
CA GLY A 9 -16.00 11.86 44.95
C GLY A 9 -14.57 11.65 45.45
N GLN A 10 -14.30 10.50 46.08
CA GLN A 10 -12.95 10.13 46.52
C GLN A 10 -11.99 9.87 45.35
N LEU A 11 -12.49 9.37 44.22
CA LEU A 11 -11.70 9.14 43.01
C LEU A 11 -11.31 10.45 42.30
N LEU A 12 -12.20 11.45 42.32
CA LEU A 12 -12.01 12.73 41.61
C LEU A 12 -11.23 13.77 42.43
N GLN A 13 -11.34 13.71 43.76
CA GLN A 13 -10.69 14.66 44.67
C GLN A 13 -9.16 14.77 44.46
N PRO A 14 -8.39 13.68 44.22
CA PRO A 14 -6.96 13.76 43.91
C PRO A 14 -6.63 14.55 42.64
N PHE A 15 -7.58 14.68 41.71
CA PHE A 15 -7.45 15.43 40.46
C PHE A 15 -7.98 16.87 40.57
N GLY A 16 -8.34 17.34 41.77
CA GLY A 16 -8.89 18.68 41.98
C GLY A 16 -10.34 18.84 41.49
N LEU A 17 -11.09 17.73 41.35
CA LEU A 17 -12.51 17.74 40.99
C LEU A 17 -13.38 17.24 42.15
N ARG A 18 -14.49 17.92 42.43
CA ARG A 18 -15.43 17.51 43.48
C ARG A 18 -16.88 17.64 43.01
N PRO A 19 -17.68 16.56 42.98
CA PRO A 19 -19.12 16.68 42.80
C PRO A 19 -19.76 17.28 44.06
N VAL A 20 -20.59 18.31 43.89
CA VAL A 20 -21.33 18.95 44.98
C VAL A 20 -22.63 18.18 45.23
N PRO A 21 -22.93 17.73 46.46
CA PRO A 21 -24.07 16.86 46.75
C PRO A 21 -25.39 17.64 46.85
N ASP A 22 -25.69 18.43 45.83
CA ASP A 22 -26.92 19.19 45.72
C ASP A 22 -27.65 18.87 44.40
N LEU A 23 -28.96 19.11 44.38
CA LEU A 23 -29.80 19.00 43.19
C LEU A 23 -29.77 20.32 42.42
N LEU A 24 -29.33 20.26 41.17
CA LEU A 24 -29.28 21.41 40.29
C LEU A 24 -30.56 21.51 39.46
N VAL A 25 -31.18 22.69 39.46
CA VAL A 25 -32.30 23.05 38.58
C VAL A 25 -31.93 24.26 37.72
N ASP A 26 -32.49 24.35 36.53
CA ASP A 26 -32.23 25.45 35.60
C ASP A 26 -33.53 25.89 34.91
N LYS A 27 -33.55 27.08 34.31
CA LYS A 27 -34.68 27.54 33.49
C LYS A 27 -34.82 26.76 32.19
N ASN A 28 -33.71 26.26 31.67
CA ASN A 28 -33.71 25.50 30.43
C ASN A 28 -33.89 24.02 30.72
N THR A 29 -35.15 23.59 30.79
CA THR A 29 -35.52 22.22 31.16
C THR A 29 -36.13 21.45 30.01
N GLY A 30 -35.95 20.14 30.04
CA GLY A 30 -36.56 19.20 29.12
C GLY A 30 -37.90 18.67 29.64
N PRO A 31 -38.88 18.43 28.75
CA PRO A 31 -40.07 17.70 29.14
C PRO A 31 -39.77 16.22 29.40
N VAL A 32 -40.50 15.65 30.35
CA VAL A 32 -40.55 14.21 30.61
C VAL A 32 -41.85 13.67 30.02
N ILE A 33 -41.71 12.73 29.09
CA ILE A 33 -42.87 12.07 28.47
C ILE A 33 -43.22 10.88 29.36
N LEU A 34 -44.39 10.94 30.00
CA LEU A 34 -44.99 9.85 30.77
C LEU A 34 -46.22 9.34 30.01
N ASP A 35 -46.69 8.13 30.32
CA ASP A 35 -47.89 7.55 29.69
C ASP A 35 -49.16 8.40 29.87
N MET A 36 -49.16 9.30 30.86
CA MET A 36 -50.25 10.24 31.17
C MET A 36 -50.08 11.63 30.55
N GLY A 37 -49.01 11.88 29.77
CA GLY A 37 -48.74 13.16 29.12
C GLY A 37 -47.34 13.72 29.39
N GLU A 38 -47.12 14.96 28.93
CA GLU A 38 -45.85 15.68 29.05
C GLU A 38 -45.80 16.45 30.38
N VAL A 39 -44.80 16.18 31.22
CA VAL A 39 -44.59 16.88 32.50
C VAL A 39 -43.28 17.65 32.46
N VAL A 40 -43.31 18.91 32.90
CA VAL A 40 -42.12 19.75 33.02
C VAL A 40 -41.40 19.39 34.32
N ALA A 41 -40.16 18.89 34.22
CA ALA A 41 -39.34 18.54 35.37
C ALA A 41 -38.13 19.50 35.48
N PRO A 42 -38.10 20.41 36.47
CA PRO A 42 -37.03 21.40 36.64
C PRO A 42 -35.61 20.84 36.81
N PHE A 43 -35.49 19.56 37.17
CA PHE A 43 -34.23 18.83 37.35
C PHE A 43 -33.81 18.02 36.11
N HIS A 44 -34.53 18.15 34.98
CA HIS A 44 -34.12 17.63 33.66
C HIS A 44 -33.48 18.76 32.87
N LEU A 45 -32.18 18.97 33.05
CA LEU A 45 -31.47 20.12 32.49
C LEU A 45 -31.21 19.91 31.00
N ARG A 46 -31.74 20.82 30.18
CA ARG A 46 -31.48 20.84 28.73
C ARG A 46 -30.27 21.71 28.44
N VAL A 47 -29.14 21.08 28.13
CA VAL A 47 -27.90 21.77 27.75
C VAL A 47 -27.86 21.90 26.22
N LEU A 48 -28.11 23.09 25.71
CA LEU A 48 -28.07 23.39 24.26
C LEU A 48 -26.61 23.53 23.76
N PRO A 49 -26.36 23.38 22.44
CA PRO A 49 -25.02 23.56 21.86
C PRO A 49 -24.31 24.88 22.20
N ALA A 50 -25.05 25.93 22.53
CA ALA A 50 -24.46 27.21 22.96
C ALA A 50 -23.81 27.14 24.35
N PHE A 51 -24.16 26.14 25.17
CA PHE A 51 -23.70 25.99 26.56
C PHE A 51 -22.68 24.85 26.73
N TYR A 52 -22.22 24.24 25.63
CA TYR A 52 -21.12 23.28 25.66
C TYR A 52 -20.23 23.37 24.43
N ASN A 53 -18.92 23.24 24.63
CA ASN A 53 -17.88 23.44 23.62
C ASN A 53 -17.13 22.14 23.34
N MET A 54 -17.28 21.60 22.13
CA MET A 54 -16.64 20.34 21.71
C MET A 54 -15.42 20.56 20.80
N LYS A 55 -14.75 21.74 20.87
CA LYS A 55 -13.54 22.01 20.07
C LYS A 55 -12.41 20.99 20.28
N SER A 56 -12.36 20.38 21.46
CA SER A 56 -11.36 19.38 21.84
C SER A 56 -11.75 17.94 21.44
N PHE A 57 -12.79 17.77 20.62
CA PHE A 57 -13.34 16.48 20.21
C PHE A 57 -13.43 16.37 18.67
N ALA A 58 -13.57 15.14 18.17
CA ALA A 58 -13.51 14.81 16.73
C ALA A 58 -14.58 15.50 15.86
N ALA A 59 -15.71 15.88 16.44
CA ALA A 59 -16.79 16.58 15.78
C ALA A 59 -17.35 17.71 16.68
N PRO A 60 -17.91 18.77 16.09
CA PRO A 60 -18.53 19.85 16.86
C PRO A 60 -19.77 19.36 17.61
N GLY A 61 -20.17 20.11 18.64
CA GLY A 61 -21.40 19.86 19.38
C GLY A 61 -22.62 19.99 18.47
N ARG A 62 -23.50 18.99 18.48
CA ARG A 62 -24.73 18.95 17.69
C ARG A 62 -25.90 18.61 18.60
N GLY A 63 -26.96 19.43 18.58
CA GLY A 63 -28.20 19.21 19.32
C GLY A 63 -28.10 19.37 20.85
N GLY A 64 -29.23 19.36 21.55
CA GLY A 64 -29.26 19.47 23.02
C GLY A 64 -28.92 18.15 23.71
N LEU A 65 -28.40 18.25 24.94
CA LEU A 65 -28.18 17.13 25.86
C LEU A 65 -29.12 17.28 27.08
N ASN A 66 -29.60 16.17 27.63
CA ASN A 66 -30.47 16.12 28.79
C ASN A 66 -29.70 15.54 29.99
N PHE A 67 -29.50 16.36 31.00
CA PHE A 67 -28.89 15.96 32.27
C PHE A 67 -29.97 15.86 33.35
N VAL A 68 -30.32 14.64 33.73
CA VAL A 68 -31.31 14.34 34.75
C VAL A 68 -30.64 14.32 36.11
N ALA A 69 -31.22 15.06 37.07
CA ALA A 69 -30.78 15.14 38.46
C ALA A 69 -29.27 15.37 38.59
N ALA A 70 -28.76 16.35 37.83
CA ALA A 70 -27.33 16.63 37.78
C ALA A 70 -26.83 17.29 39.07
N SER A 71 -25.59 16.96 39.43
CA SER A 71 -24.86 17.61 40.51
C SER A 71 -23.72 18.45 39.93
N ALA A 72 -23.53 19.67 40.43
CA ALA A 72 -22.48 20.55 39.93
C ALA A 72 -21.07 19.96 40.17
N LEU A 73 -20.17 20.19 39.21
CA LEU A 73 -18.76 19.83 39.35
C LEU A 73 -17.94 21.05 39.78
N GLU A 74 -17.46 21.03 41.02
CA GLU A 74 -16.48 22.00 41.50
C GLU A 74 -15.08 21.62 41.00
N VAL A 75 -14.34 22.63 40.56
CA VAL A 75 -12.97 22.48 40.02
C VAL A 75 -12.07 23.37 40.87
N ASP A 76 -11.02 22.79 41.44
CA ASP A 76 -9.91 23.51 42.07
C ASP A 76 -8.75 23.61 41.06
N PRO A 77 -8.56 24.78 40.40
CA PRO A 77 -7.55 24.91 39.35
C PRO A 77 -6.12 24.72 39.87
N GLN A 78 -5.84 25.06 41.13
CA GLN A 78 -4.51 24.92 41.71
C GLN A 78 -4.20 23.44 41.98
N ALA A 79 -5.16 22.69 42.51
CA ALA A 79 -5.01 21.25 42.71
C ALA A 79 -4.90 20.49 41.38
N VAL A 80 -5.68 20.88 40.37
CA VAL A 80 -5.61 20.31 39.01
C VAL A 80 -4.21 20.52 38.41
N GLN A 81 -3.70 21.75 38.46
CA GLN A 81 -2.38 22.10 37.91
C GLN A 81 -1.22 21.44 38.69
N ALA A 82 -1.32 21.35 40.02
CA ALA A 82 -0.32 20.68 40.85
C ALA A 82 -0.18 19.18 40.53
N LYS A 83 -1.15 18.59 39.83
CA LYS A 83 -1.13 17.21 39.35
C LYS A 83 -0.74 17.05 37.89
N GLY A 84 -0.33 18.13 37.23
CA GLY A 84 0.08 18.13 35.82
C GLY A 84 -1.10 18.03 34.86
N PHE A 85 -2.26 18.54 35.25
CA PHE A 85 -3.45 18.62 34.40
C PHE A 85 -3.90 20.07 34.21
N HIS A 86 -4.61 20.31 33.11
CA HIS A 86 -5.39 21.51 32.84
C HIS A 86 -6.88 21.14 32.76
N ALA A 87 -7.73 21.83 33.55
CA ALA A 87 -9.17 21.65 33.50
C ALA A 87 -9.80 22.54 32.42
N GLU A 88 -10.36 21.91 31.39
CA GLU A 88 -11.18 22.56 30.39
C GLU A 88 -12.67 22.37 30.72
N ILE A 89 -13.38 23.48 30.93
CA ILE A 89 -14.83 23.46 31.14
C ILE A 89 -15.49 23.28 29.78
N VAL A 90 -16.01 22.08 29.56
CA VAL A 90 -16.62 21.67 28.28
C VAL A 90 -18.10 22.05 28.23
N GLY A 91 -18.79 22.20 29.35
CA GLY A 91 -20.20 22.56 29.33
C GLY A 91 -20.75 22.95 30.69
N THR A 92 -21.73 23.86 30.67
CA THR A 92 -22.28 24.52 31.86
C THR A 92 -23.81 24.59 31.81
N THR A 93 -24.41 24.96 32.94
CA THR A 93 -25.80 25.45 32.99
C THR A 93 -25.96 26.79 32.25
N THR A 94 -27.20 27.27 32.15
CA THR A 94 -27.49 28.64 31.73
C THR A 94 -27.14 29.66 32.82
N GLU A 95 -27.53 30.93 32.64
CA GLU A 95 -27.20 32.04 33.55
C GLU A 95 -28.10 32.15 34.79
N SER A 96 -29.11 31.28 34.92
CA SER A 96 -30.04 31.32 36.05
C SER A 96 -30.26 29.95 36.74
N PRO A 97 -29.21 29.18 37.05
CA PRO A 97 -29.37 27.93 37.78
C PRO A 97 -29.73 28.22 39.24
N ARG A 98 -30.42 27.26 39.86
CA ARG A 98 -30.63 27.23 41.31
C ARG A 98 -30.20 25.89 41.86
N VAL A 99 -29.77 25.90 43.11
CA VAL A 99 -29.33 24.71 43.82
C VAL A 99 -30.31 24.43 44.95
N LEU A 100 -30.72 23.18 45.06
CA LEU A 100 -31.56 22.68 46.15
C LEU A 100 -30.81 21.61 46.93
N PRO A 101 -31.01 21.53 48.25
CA PRO A 101 -30.50 20.40 49.02
C PRO A 101 -31.12 19.09 48.49
N LEU A 102 -30.35 18.01 48.50
CA LEU A 102 -30.87 16.70 48.08
C LEU A 102 -32.08 16.28 48.94
N PRO A 103 -33.24 15.99 48.33
CA PRO A 103 -34.42 15.60 49.08
C PRO A 103 -34.21 14.24 49.75
N THR A 104 -34.52 14.15 51.05
CA THR A 104 -34.38 12.92 51.84
C THR A 104 -35.62 12.00 51.77
N GLY A 105 -36.64 12.38 50.99
CA GLY A 105 -37.89 11.67 50.79
C GLY A 105 -38.63 12.17 49.54
N PRO A 106 -39.88 11.71 49.30
CA PRO A 106 -40.71 12.22 48.21
C PRO A 106 -40.87 13.74 48.31
N PHE A 107 -40.80 14.44 47.18
CA PHE A 107 -40.91 15.90 47.10
C PHE A 107 -41.94 16.29 46.02
N THR A 108 -42.42 17.52 46.11
CA THR A 108 -43.44 18.12 45.23
C THR A 108 -42.88 19.28 44.43
N ASP A 109 -43.64 19.77 43.43
CA ASP A 109 -43.23 20.94 42.63
C ASP A 109 -43.06 22.20 43.49
N ALA A 110 -43.77 22.32 44.61
CA ALA A 110 -43.59 23.42 45.56
C ALA A 110 -42.20 23.39 46.21
N ASP A 111 -41.66 22.20 46.46
CA ASP A 111 -40.33 22.01 47.06
C ASP A 111 -39.21 22.41 46.07
N LEU A 112 -39.48 22.31 44.76
CA LEU A 112 -38.56 22.72 43.70
C LEU A 112 -38.50 24.24 43.48
N ALA A 113 -39.47 25.00 43.99
CA ALA A 113 -39.54 26.45 43.81
C ALA A 113 -38.53 27.22 44.69
N GLY A 114 -38.11 26.64 45.82
CA GLY A 114 -37.32 27.29 46.89
C GLY A 114 -35.80 27.31 46.73
N GLY A 115 -35.24 26.95 45.56
CA GLY A 115 -33.79 26.83 45.37
C GLY A 115 -33.01 28.14 45.44
N LEU A 116 -31.75 28.06 45.89
CA LEU A 116 -30.84 29.19 46.02
C LEU A 116 -30.22 29.54 44.65
N PRO A 117 -30.36 30.78 44.14
CA PRO A 117 -29.81 31.16 42.84
C PRO A 117 -28.28 31.21 42.90
N VAL A 118 -27.63 30.56 41.93
CA VAL A 118 -26.16 30.51 41.85
C VAL A 118 -25.67 30.93 40.46
N PRO A 119 -24.38 31.29 40.29
CA PRO A 119 -23.78 31.48 38.98
C PRO A 119 -23.76 30.19 38.14
N LYS A 120 -23.33 30.28 36.88
CA LYS A 120 -23.15 29.12 35.97
C LYS A 120 -22.39 28.00 36.67
N GLN A 121 -22.96 26.80 36.64
CA GLN A 121 -22.37 25.60 37.24
C GLN A 121 -21.79 24.71 36.15
N ASN A 122 -20.68 24.02 36.45
CA ASN A 122 -20.03 23.12 35.51
C ASN A 122 -20.76 21.78 35.46
N LEU A 123 -21.04 21.32 34.24
CA LEU A 123 -21.69 20.03 33.97
C LEU A 123 -20.78 19.04 33.26
N LEU A 124 -19.82 19.54 32.50
CA LEU A 124 -18.87 18.74 31.70
C LEU A 124 -17.47 19.32 31.91
N VAL A 125 -16.52 18.52 32.39
CA VAL A 125 -15.13 18.94 32.62
C VAL A 125 -14.18 17.93 32.00
N LEU A 126 -13.25 18.42 31.18
CA LEU A 126 -12.17 17.63 30.59
C LEU A 126 -10.85 17.98 31.24
N LEU A 127 -10.20 17.01 31.88
CA LEU A 127 -8.84 17.13 32.37
C LEU A 127 -7.86 16.67 31.28
N LYS A 128 -7.03 17.61 30.82
CA LYS A 128 -5.95 17.35 29.86
C LYS A 128 -4.62 17.31 30.58
N PRO A 129 -3.79 16.27 30.41
CA PRO A 129 -2.47 16.26 31.01
C PRO A 129 -1.54 17.22 30.25
N ASP A 130 -0.57 17.77 30.96
CA ASP A 130 0.55 18.53 30.36
C ASP A 130 1.50 17.59 29.60
N ASP A 131 1.56 16.31 30.01
CA ASP A 131 2.31 15.25 29.35
C ASP A 131 1.41 14.43 28.41
N PRO A 132 1.69 14.40 27.08
CA PRO A 132 0.87 13.68 26.11
C PRO A 132 0.89 12.15 26.28
N TRP A 133 1.77 11.60 27.12
CA TRP A 133 1.81 10.17 27.43
C TRP A 133 0.86 9.75 28.56
N GLN A 134 0.25 10.72 29.25
CA GLN A 134 -0.71 10.46 30.32
C GLN A 134 -2.15 10.39 29.79
N GLY A 135 -3.03 9.75 30.56
CA GLY A 135 -4.44 9.62 30.18
C GLY A 135 -5.21 10.94 30.37
N GLN A 136 -6.19 11.20 29.51
CA GLN A 136 -7.19 12.26 29.73
C GLN A 136 -8.36 11.72 30.55
N LEU A 137 -9.02 12.59 31.31
CA LEU A 137 -10.22 12.25 32.08
C LEU A 137 -11.35 13.20 31.72
N PHE A 138 -12.48 12.67 31.26
CA PHE A 138 -13.68 13.46 30.96
C PHE A 138 -14.80 13.09 31.93
N VAL A 139 -15.24 14.10 32.69
CA VAL A 139 -16.19 13.94 33.80
C VAL A 139 -17.48 14.66 33.46
N LEU A 140 -18.60 13.95 33.66
CA LEU A 140 -19.94 14.44 33.45
C LEU A 140 -20.69 14.50 34.79
N ALA A 141 -21.48 15.55 34.98
CA ALA A 141 -22.29 15.80 36.17
C ALA A 141 -23.46 14.80 36.35
N SER A 142 -23.83 14.07 35.29
CA SER A 142 -24.83 13.00 35.34
C SER A 142 -24.53 11.94 34.28
N ALA A 143 -24.90 10.69 34.58
CA ALA A 143 -24.84 9.59 33.63
C ALA A 143 -26.07 9.52 32.71
N SER A 144 -27.09 10.36 32.92
CA SER A 144 -28.36 10.30 32.20
C SER A 144 -28.26 10.34 30.67
N PRO A 145 -27.31 11.05 30.01
CA PRO A 145 -27.20 11.01 28.55
C PRO A 145 -26.95 9.60 28.00
N PHE A 146 -26.48 8.67 28.83
CA PHE A 146 -26.14 7.30 28.45
C PHE A 146 -27.10 6.26 29.02
N GLN A 147 -28.10 6.65 29.81
CA GLN A 147 -29.07 5.72 30.39
C GLN A 147 -30.02 5.19 29.32
N ASP A 148 -30.42 3.92 29.48
CA ASP A 148 -31.43 3.29 28.63
C ASP A 148 -32.74 4.09 28.67
N GLY A 149 -33.40 4.22 27.52
CA GLY A 149 -34.57 5.10 27.35
C GLY A 149 -34.21 6.57 27.09
N ILE A 150 -33.24 7.14 27.83
CA ILE A 150 -32.84 8.57 27.66
C ILE A 150 -31.91 8.76 26.46
N ILE A 151 -31.00 7.81 26.20
CA ILE A 151 -30.08 7.88 25.05
C ILE A 151 -30.80 8.02 23.70
N ASN A 152 -32.06 7.57 23.62
CA ASN A 152 -32.91 7.64 22.43
C ASN A 152 -34.01 8.70 22.51
N GLN A 153 -33.97 9.58 23.52
CA GLN A 153 -35.00 10.60 23.74
C GLN A 153 -35.11 11.52 22.51
N PRO A 154 -36.33 11.66 21.92
CA PRO A 154 -36.55 12.56 20.80
C PRO A 154 -36.18 14.02 21.15
N GLY A 155 -35.62 14.75 20.20
CA GLY A 155 -35.22 16.16 20.37
C GLY A 155 -33.87 16.38 21.08
N TYR A 156 -33.17 15.31 21.44
CA TYR A 156 -31.83 15.32 22.02
C TYR A 156 -30.83 14.54 21.17
N ALA A 157 -29.56 14.90 21.27
CA ALA A 157 -28.49 14.36 20.44
C ALA A 157 -27.54 13.43 21.20
N HIS A 158 -28.05 12.70 22.20
CA HIS A 158 -27.24 11.81 23.05
C HIS A 158 -26.47 10.75 22.25
N ARG A 159 -27.09 10.12 21.26
CA ARG A 159 -26.41 9.17 20.36
C ARG A 159 -25.27 9.80 19.57
N VAL A 160 -25.48 11.00 19.03
CA VAL A 160 -24.46 11.71 18.26
C VAL A 160 -23.31 12.13 19.18
N PHE A 161 -23.63 12.58 20.39
CA PHE A 161 -22.65 12.90 21.43
C PHE A 161 -21.83 11.67 21.83
N LEU A 162 -22.47 10.53 22.11
CA LEU A 162 -21.77 9.27 22.42
C LEU A 162 -20.90 8.81 21.25
N GLN A 163 -21.39 8.87 20.00
CA GLN A 163 -20.59 8.55 18.82
C GLN A 163 -19.37 9.46 18.69
N ASN A 164 -19.50 10.74 19.02
CA ASN A 164 -18.38 11.68 19.02
C ASN A 164 -17.35 11.33 20.11
N LEU A 165 -17.80 10.98 21.31
CA LEU A 165 -16.91 10.51 22.39
C LEU A 165 -16.20 9.22 21.99
N ILE A 166 -16.90 8.25 21.41
CA ILE A 166 -16.31 7.00 20.90
C ILE A 166 -15.31 7.29 19.79
N ARG A 167 -15.59 8.25 18.89
CA ARG A 167 -14.64 8.65 17.85
C ARG A 167 -13.42 9.35 18.42
N THR A 168 -13.58 10.20 19.44
CA THR A 168 -12.49 10.98 20.06
C THR A 168 -11.61 10.12 20.97
N TYR A 169 -12.19 9.25 21.80
CA TYR A 169 -11.43 8.37 22.70
C TYR A 169 -11.08 7.02 22.08
N GLY A 170 -11.81 6.61 21.05
CA GLY A 170 -11.46 5.47 20.21
C GLY A 170 -10.61 5.85 19.00
N GLN A 171 -10.03 7.06 18.98
CA GLN A 171 -9.47 7.64 17.77
C GLN A 171 -8.19 6.92 17.29
N PRO A 172 -8.00 6.80 15.97
CA PRO A 172 -7.06 5.91 15.31
C PRO A 172 -5.58 6.12 15.63
N GLU A 173 -5.18 7.24 16.24
CA GLU A 173 -3.79 7.67 16.46
C GLU A 173 -2.96 6.69 17.31
N ARG A 174 -3.55 6.06 18.34
CA ARG A 174 -2.86 5.00 19.11
C ARG A 174 -2.69 3.69 18.32
N VAL A 175 -3.56 3.44 17.35
CA VAL A 175 -3.48 2.32 16.40
C VAL A 175 -2.58 2.68 15.20
N LEU A 176 -2.52 3.96 14.82
CA LEU A 176 -1.67 4.55 13.77
C LEU A 176 -0.22 4.64 14.23
N ARG A 177 0.09 5.06 15.46
CA ARG A 177 1.47 4.98 16.02
C ARG A 177 2.01 3.55 15.90
N GLY A 178 1.20 2.56 16.29
CA GLY A 178 1.51 1.14 16.14
C GLY A 178 1.50 0.60 14.71
N ARG A 179 0.91 1.30 13.72
CA ARG A 179 0.87 0.90 12.29
C ARG A 179 1.88 1.65 11.41
N VAL A 180 2.23 2.88 11.76
CA VAL A 180 3.19 3.73 11.03
C VAL A 180 4.61 3.48 11.53
N GLU A 181 4.80 3.15 12.82
CA GLU A 181 6.11 2.71 13.34
C GLU A 181 6.35 1.20 13.19
N LYS A 182 5.29 0.37 13.13
CA LYS A 182 5.42 -0.97 12.55
C LYS A 182 5.46 -0.84 11.04
N GLY A 183 6.65 -0.52 10.52
CA GLY A 183 7.02 -1.03 9.22
C GLY A 183 6.61 -2.51 9.17
N GLY A 184 5.91 -2.90 8.09
CA GLY A 184 5.52 -4.30 7.91
C GLY A 184 6.75 -5.18 8.21
N PRO A 185 6.61 -6.28 8.97
CA PRO A 185 7.75 -7.12 9.30
C PRO A 185 8.52 -7.41 8.01
N GLN A 186 9.84 -7.18 8.01
CA GLN A 186 10.69 -7.52 6.88
C GLN A 186 10.38 -8.97 6.53
N ARG A 187 9.76 -9.17 5.37
CA ARG A 187 9.20 -10.46 5.00
C ARG A 187 10.39 -11.38 4.73
N LEU A 188 10.45 -12.49 5.47
CA LEU A 188 11.54 -13.45 5.36
C LEU A 188 11.67 -13.90 3.91
N VAL A 189 12.86 -13.68 3.34
CA VAL A 189 13.20 -14.15 1.99
C VAL A 189 13.03 -15.67 1.97
N PRO A 190 12.32 -16.25 0.98
CA PRO A 190 12.10 -17.68 0.96
C PRO A 190 13.45 -18.42 0.90
N PRO A 191 13.68 -19.39 1.81
CA PRO A 191 14.90 -20.18 1.78
C PRO A 191 14.95 -21.03 0.50
N GLY A 192 16.16 -21.22 -0.04
CA GLY A 192 16.41 -22.11 -1.18
C GLY A 192 15.94 -23.54 -0.92
N ALA A 193 15.82 -24.38 -1.95
CA ALA A 193 15.31 -25.75 -1.80
C ALA A 193 16.15 -26.59 -0.81
N LEU A 194 17.47 -26.48 -0.89
CA LEU A 194 18.41 -27.13 0.05
C LEU A 194 18.27 -26.58 1.47
N ALA A 195 18.11 -25.26 1.61
CA ALA A 195 17.90 -24.63 2.91
C ALA A 195 16.55 -25.04 3.53
N ARG A 196 15.49 -25.14 2.73
CA ARG A 196 14.19 -25.69 3.15
C ARG A 196 14.32 -27.14 3.57
N PHE A 197 15.03 -27.96 2.80
CA PHE A 197 15.30 -29.34 3.19
C PHE A 197 16.09 -29.41 4.49
N PHE A 198 17.16 -28.63 4.63
CA PHE A 198 17.98 -28.54 5.84
C PHE A 198 17.14 -28.11 7.05
N TRP A 199 16.36 -27.04 6.93
CA TRP A 199 15.52 -26.54 8.04
C TRP A 199 14.34 -27.46 8.34
N ARG A 200 13.73 -28.11 7.35
CA ARG A 200 12.71 -29.13 7.57
C ARG A 200 13.32 -30.36 8.24
N PHE A 201 14.49 -30.81 7.77
CA PHE A 201 15.22 -31.90 8.37
C PHE A 201 15.61 -31.55 9.82
N PHE A 202 16.16 -30.37 10.05
CA PHE A 202 16.51 -29.92 11.39
C PHE A 202 15.27 -29.76 12.27
N ALA A 203 14.21 -29.07 11.85
CA ALA A 203 13.01 -28.89 12.66
C ALA A 203 12.27 -30.22 12.96
N VAL A 204 12.23 -31.15 12.00
CA VAL A 204 11.56 -32.45 12.16
C VAL A 204 12.44 -33.45 12.93
N PHE A 205 13.75 -33.48 12.68
CA PHE A 205 14.65 -34.48 13.24
C PHE A 205 15.47 -34.00 14.44
N LEU A 206 15.56 -32.70 14.75
CA LEU A 206 16.30 -32.20 15.93
C LEU A 206 15.70 -32.75 17.23
N VAL A 207 14.38 -32.72 17.36
CA VAL A 207 13.70 -33.24 18.56
C VAL A 207 13.89 -34.76 18.67
N PRO A 208 13.62 -35.58 17.64
CA PRO A 208 13.98 -37.00 17.63
C PRO A 208 15.47 -37.28 17.90
N LEU A 209 16.39 -36.53 17.30
CA LEU A 209 17.84 -36.67 17.50
C LEU A 209 18.24 -36.29 18.93
N ALA A 210 17.61 -35.29 19.53
CA ALA A 210 17.80 -34.93 20.93
C ALA A 210 17.26 -36.03 21.85
N PHE A 211 16.11 -36.64 21.54
CA PHE A 211 15.60 -37.79 22.28
C PHE A 211 16.46 -39.05 22.11
N VAL A 212 16.98 -39.31 20.91
CA VAL A 212 17.94 -40.38 20.66
C VAL A 212 19.24 -40.10 21.40
N GLY A 213 19.75 -38.86 21.38
CA GLY A 213 20.94 -38.44 22.12
C GLY A 213 20.77 -38.54 23.64
N LEU A 214 19.61 -38.16 24.16
CA LEU A 214 19.23 -38.34 25.57
C LEU A 214 19.07 -39.83 25.91
N GLY A 215 18.49 -40.62 25.02
CA GLY A 215 18.37 -42.08 25.15
C GLY A 215 19.71 -42.79 25.13
N ILE A 216 20.63 -42.39 24.25
CA ILE A 216 22.02 -42.85 24.20
C ILE A 216 22.75 -42.41 25.47
N ARG A 217 22.62 -41.15 25.90
CA ARG A 217 23.22 -40.66 27.15
C ARG A 217 22.68 -41.40 28.37
N HIS A 218 21.37 -41.69 28.41
CA HIS A 218 20.75 -42.47 29.47
C HIS A 218 21.25 -43.92 29.45
N TYR A 219 21.29 -44.54 28.26
CA TYR A 219 21.83 -45.89 28.07
C TYR A 219 23.32 -45.99 28.44
N LEU A 220 24.16 -45.01 28.06
CA LEU A 220 25.57 -44.96 28.44
C LEU A 220 25.79 -44.73 29.95
N ARG A 221 24.81 -44.14 30.65
CA ARG A 221 24.90 -43.81 32.08
C ARG A 221 24.41 -44.95 32.98
N TYR A 222 23.50 -45.80 32.49
CA TYR A 222 22.89 -46.90 33.25
C TYR A 222 23.24 -48.30 32.73
N SER A 223 23.81 -48.43 31.54
CA SER A 223 24.23 -49.69 30.93
C SER A 223 25.73 -49.65 30.64
N ARG A 224 26.46 -50.75 30.89
CA ARG A 224 27.84 -50.92 30.39
C ARG A 224 27.79 -51.10 28.88
N PRO A 225 28.32 -50.17 28.07
CA PRO A 225 28.20 -50.26 26.63
C PRO A 225 29.20 -51.27 26.08
N SER A 226 28.73 -52.45 25.64
CA SER A 226 29.49 -53.29 24.73
C SER A 226 29.35 -52.75 23.31
N TRP A 227 30.17 -51.77 22.95
CA TRP A 227 30.23 -51.31 21.55
C TRP A 227 30.82 -52.42 20.69
N PRO A 228 30.15 -52.90 19.63
CA PRO A 228 30.86 -53.66 18.62
C PRO A 228 31.90 -52.72 18.02
N THR A 229 33.17 -53.06 18.18
CA THR A 229 34.35 -52.32 17.69
C THR A 229 34.46 -52.43 16.16
N GLY A 230 33.38 -52.10 15.44
CA GLY A 230 33.36 -52.02 13.99
C GLY A 230 34.03 -50.74 13.53
N ARG A 231 35.10 -50.86 12.73
CA ARG A 231 35.82 -49.75 12.08
C ARG A 231 34.89 -48.74 11.40
N TRP A 232 33.73 -49.19 10.94
CA TRP A 232 32.70 -48.42 10.22
C TRP A 232 32.13 -47.25 11.03
N GLY A 233 31.85 -47.42 12.34
CA GLY A 233 31.27 -46.34 13.15
C GLY A 233 32.22 -45.15 13.38
N ARG A 234 33.53 -45.45 13.54
CA ARG A 234 34.57 -44.41 13.66
C ARG A 234 34.85 -43.73 12.32
N GLN A 235 34.79 -44.47 11.21
CA GLN A 235 34.96 -43.90 9.87
C GLN A 235 33.79 -42.99 9.50
N PHE A 236 32.55 -43.37 9.82
CA PHE A 236 31.38 -42.53 9.57
C PHE A 236 31.43 -41.23 10.38
N GLY A 237 31.76 -41.31 11.68
CA GLY A 237 31.92 -40.10 12.51
C GLY A 237 33.00 -39.15 12.01
N ARG A 238 34.15 -39.68 11.58
CA ARG A 238 35.24 -38.88 10.99
C ARG A 238 34.87 -38.30 9.62
N ALA A 239 34.15 -39.05 8.79
CA ALA A 239 33.65 -38.58 7.49
C ALA A 239 32.60 -37.48 7.65
N SER A 240 31.70 -37.59 8.64
CA SER A 240 30.73 -36.53 8.94
C SER A 240 31.40 -35.25 9.44
N VAL A 241 32.38 -35.34 10.34
CA VAL A 241 33.16 -34.18 10.79
C VAL A 241 34.01 -33.61 9.66
N GLY A 242 34.66 -34.46 8.87
CA GLY A 242 35.45 -34.06 7.70
C GLY A 242 34.60 -33.38 6.63
N GLY A 243 33.37 -33.84 6.39
CA GLY A 243 32.41 -33.19 5.49
C GLY A 243 31.93 -31.83 6.02
N LEU A 244 31.74 -31.71 7.34
CA LEU A 244 31.32 -30.46 7.99
C LEU A 244 32.44 -29.41 7.95
N VAL A 245 33.69 -29.82 8.20
CA VAL A 245 34.86 -28.94 8.11
C VAL A 245 35.21 -28.61 6.65
N GLY A 246 35.11 -29.59 5.74
CA GLY A 246 35.30 -29.37 4.31
C GLY A 246 34.29 -28.38 3.72
N ALA A 247 33.02 -28.45 4.15
CA ALA A 247 31.98 -27.49 3.77
C ALA A 247 32.18 -26.09 4.36
N LEU A 248 32.94 -25.95 5.46
CA LEU A 248 33.33 -24.67 6.04
C LEU A 248 34.54 -24.05 5.34
N VAL A 249 35.51 -24.88 4.90
CA VAL A 249 36.78 -24.45 4.28
C VAL A 249 36.67 -24.21 2.76
N TRP A 250 35.80 -24.93 2.05
CA TRP A 250 35.57 -24.72 0.60
C TRP A 250 34.80 -23.42 0.27
N ARG A 251 34.59 -22.54 1.26
CA ARG A 251 33.82 -21.28 1.14
C ARG A 251 34.65 -20.16 0.53
N GLY A 252 34.29 -19.74 -0.68
CA GLY A 252 34.64 -18.42 -1.18
C GLY A 252 33.96 -17.31 -0.38
N ARG A 253 34.77 -16.31 0.03
CA ARG A 253 34.42 -14.90 0.32
C ARG A 253 33.23 -14.58 1.26
N GLY A 254 33.19 -15.15 2.46
CA GLY A 254 32.41 -14.55 3.56
C GLY A 254 32.13 -15.47 4.76
N PRO A 255 31.90 -14.93 5.97
CA PRO A 255 31.55 -15.72 7.15
C PRO A 255 30.10 -16.25 7.15
N TYR A 256 29.22 -15.73 6.28
CA TYR A 256 27.80 -16.06 6.24
C TYR A 256 27.44 -17.00 5.08
N LEU A 257 26.54 -17.96 5.33
CA LEU A 257 25.89 -18.75 4.27
C LEU A 257 24.69 -17.97 3.75
N ASP A 258 24.73 -17.55 2.50
CA ASP A 258 23.53 -17.06 1.83
C ASP A 258 22.64 -18.24 1.43
N LEU A 259 21.62 -18.50 2.24
CA LEU A 259 20.66 -19.59 2.05
C LEU A 259 19.40 -19.15 1.29
N THR A 260 19.40 -17.93 0.75
CA THR A 260 18.28 -17.44 -0.06
C THR A 260 18.26 -18.14 -1.42
N ALA A 261 17.07 -18.27 -2.02
CA ALA A 261 16.91 -19.01 -3.28
C ALA A 261 17.77 -18.44 -4.43
N ASP A 262 17.98 -17.12 -4.46
CA ASP A 262 18.66 -16.40 -5.54
C ASP A 262 20.00 -15.78 -5.10
N GLN A 263 20.51 -16.16 -3.93
CA GLN A 263 21.71 -15.59 -3.30
C GLN A 263 21.63 -14.05 -3.19
N LEU A 264 20.47 -13.52 -2.78
CA LEU A 264 20.17 -12.08 -2.75
C LEU A 264 21.08 -11.27 -1.80
N ASN A 265 21.78 -11.92 -0.87
CA ASN A 265 22.73 -11.26 0.04
C ASN A 265 24.17 -11.35 -0.46
N THR A 266 24.41 -12.00 -1.61
CA THR A 266 25.71 -12.09 -2.28
C THR A 266 25.64 -11.30 -3.59
N PRO A 267 26.68 -10.55 -3.97
CA PRO A 267 26.70 -9.87 -5.27
C PRO A 267 26.56 -10.86 -6.43
N SER A 268 25.80 -10.50 -7.45
CA SER A 268 25.64 -11.36 -8.63
C SER A 268 26.96 -11.53 -9.39
N PRO A 269 27.30 -12.76 -9.85
CA PRO A 269 28.41 -12.97 -10.77
C PRO A 269 28.28 -12.15 -12.06
N LEU A 270 27.05 -11.87 -12.50
CA LEU A 270 26.78 -11.03 -13.67
C LEU A 270 27.27 -9.60 -13.46
N LEU A 271 27.02 -9.02 -12.28
CA LEU A 271 27.55 -7.69 -11.94
C LEU A 271 29.08 -7.68 -12.03
N GLY A 272 29.72 -8.70 -11.47
CA GLY A 272 31.17 -8.85 -11.56
C GLY A 272 31.69 -8.88 -13.01
N ARG A 273 30.98 -9.55 -13.93
CA ARG A 273 31.32 -9.55 -15.37
C ARG A 273 31.12 -8.17 -16.02
N LEU A 274 30.01 -7.50 -15.73
CA LEU A 274 29.70 -6.18 -16.32
C LEU A 274 30.66 -5.08 -15.84
N LEU A 275 31.22 -5.22 -14.64
CA LEU A 275 32.20 -4.28 -14.08
C LEU A 275 33.66 -4.62 -14.43
N GLN A 276 33.94 -5.74 -15.09
CA GLN A 276 35.31 -6.09 -15.48
C GLN A 276 35.91 -5.04 -16.41
N GLY A 277 37.13 -4.59 -16.08
CA GLY A 277 37.84 -3.56 -16.87
C GLY A 277 37.40 -2.13 -16.59
N THR A 278 36.47 -1.91 -15.65
CA THR A 278 35.99 -0.57 -15.29
C THR A 278 36.75 -0.01 -14.09
N SER A 279 37.26 1.21 -14.21
CA SER A 279 37.86 1.95 -13.09
C SER A 279 36.83 2.89 -12.48
N LEU A 280 35.98 2.36 -11.61
CA LEU A 280 34.95 3.11 -10.91
C LEU A 280 35.41 3.51 -9.51
N SER A 281 35.00 4.70 -9.08
CA SER A 281 35.07 5.12 -7.67
C SER A 281 33.74 5.74 -7.25
N ALA A 282 33.42 5.68 -5.96
CA ALA A 282 32.11 6.05 -5.44
C ALA A 282 32.20 7.07 -4.30
N GLU A 283 31.33 8.07 -4.32
CA GLU A 283 31.08 8.99 -3.21
C GLU A 283 29.62 8.85 -2.75
N LEU A 284 29.40 8.38 -1.52
CA LEU A 284 28.07 8.26 -0.93
C LEU A 284 27.79 9.47 -0.05
N ILE A 285 26.74 10.22 -0.37
CA ILE A 285 26.23 11.31 0.46
C ILE A 285 25.06 10.76 1.27
N ALA A 286 25.29 10.58 2.57
CA ALA A 286 24.30 9.96 3.46
C ALA A 286 24.18 10.71 4.79
N THR A 287 22.95 11.01 5.19
CA THR A 287 22.63 11.50 6.55
C THR A 287 23.09 10.48 7.59
N HIS A 288 23.56 10.95 8.75
CA HIS A 288 24.05 10.06 9.81
C HIS A 288 22.98 9.04 10.24
N ARG A 289 23.40 7.78 10.47
CA ARG A 289 22.51 6.65 10.82
C ARG A 289 21.59 6.93 12.02
N ALA A 290 22.06 7.71 12.98
CA ALA A 290 21.26 8.11 14.16
C ALA A 290 20.04 8.97 13.78
N SER A 291 20.17 9.81 12.77
CA SER A 291 19.14 10.74 12.29
C SER A 291 18.29 10.15 11.16
N MET A 292 18.73 9.04 10.55
CA MET A 292 18.00 8.32 9.51
C MET A 292 16.73 7.64 10.04
N PRO A 293 15.61 7.69 9.29
CA PRO A 293 14.43 6.87 9.52
C PRO A 293 14.78 5.38 9.56
N ARG A 294 14.04 4.60 10.35
CA ARG A 294 14.29 3.16 10.57
C ARG A 294 14.48 2.38 9.26
N GLN A 295 13.71 2.72 8.25
CA GLN A 295 13.70 2.10 6.91
C GLN A 295 15.00 2.28 6.12
N LEU A 296 15.79 3.31 6.42
CA LEU A 296 17.02 3.67 5.70
C LEU A 296 18.30 3.42 6.52
N LYS A 297 18.17 2.99 7.79
CA LYS A 297 19.32 2.84 8.70
C LYS A 297 20.35 1.82 8.24
N ASP A 298 19.95 0.86 7.43
CA ASP A 298 20.84 -0.21 6.93
C ASP A 298 21.30 0.05 5.49
N ALA A 299 20.86 1.16 4.87
CA ALA A 299 21.21 1.49 3.48
C ALA A 299 22.73 1.71 3.32
N GLU A 300 23.35 2.49 4.21
CA GLU A 300 24.79 2.76 4.16
C GLU A 300 25.62 1.47 4.27
N ASP A 301 25.31 0.60 5.24
CA ASP A 301 26.05 -0.65 5.45
C ASP A 301 25.91 -1.61 4.26
N ARG A 302 24.72 -1.67 3.66
CA ARG A 302 24.46 -2.46 2.44
C ARG A 302 25.25 -1.95 1.24
N ILE A 303 25.28 -0.62 1.04
CA ILE A 303 26.06 0.02 -0.04
C ILE A 303 27.55 -0.23 0.16
N ARG A 304 28.05 -0.02 1.38
CA ARG A 304 29.47 -0.25 1.72
C ARG A 304 29.88 -1.70 1.48
N THR A 305 29.06 -2.66 1.89
CA THR A 305 29.35 -4.08 1.73
C THR A 305 29.40 -4.47 0.26
N LEU A 306 28.40 -4.09 -0.54
CA LEU A 306 28.37 -4.40 -1.97
C LEU A 306 29.56 -3.80 -2.73
N LEU A 307 29.87 -2.52 -2.49
CA LEU A 307 30.98 -1.85 -3.17
C LEU A 307 32.33 -2.46 -2.77
N ALA A 308 32.51 -2.84 -1.51
CA ALA A 308 33.71 -3.54 -1.06
C ALA A 308 33.87 -4.90 -1.74
N ASP A 309 32.79 -5.69 -1.86
CA ASP A 309 32.82 -6.99 -2.54
C ASP A 309 33.13 -6.86 -4.04
N CYS A 310 32.75 -5.74 -4.65
CA CYS A 310 33.07 -5.39 -6.04
C CYS A 310 34.44 -4.70 -6.22
N ASN A 311 35.23 -4.51 -5.15
CA ASN A 311 36.48 -3.74 -5.15
C ASN A 311 36.35 -2.29 -5.64
N ILE A 312 35.21 -1.64 -5.41
CA ILE A 312 34.99 -0.24 -5.75
C ILE A 312 35.33 0.63 -4.52
N PRO A 313 36.31 1.56 -4.61
CA PRO A 313 36.63 2.46 -3.51
C PRO A 313 35.44 3.39 -3.22
N LEU A 314 35.04 3.43 -1.95
CA LEU A 314 33.92 4.23 -1.46
C LEU A 314 34.40 5.30 -0.46
N ARG A 315 34.07 6.57 -0.73
CA ARG A 315 34.16 7.67 0.21
C ARG A 315 32.76 8.05 0.70
N VAL A 316 32.57 8.19 2.01
CA VAL A 316 31.28 8.64 2.58
C VAL A 316 31.40 10.10 2.98
N LEU A 317 30.51 10.93 2.43
CA LEU A 317 30.38 12.35 2.72
C LEU A 317 29.12 12.59 3.57
N ARG A 318 29.25 13.46 4.58
CA ARG A 318 28.12 13.82 5.44
C ARG A 318 27.60 15.20 5.02
N PRO A 319 26.27 15.40 4.89
CA PRO A 319 25.69 16.67 4.50
C PRO A 319 26.16 17.85 5.39
N ASP A 320 26.29 17.60 6.69
CA ASP A 320 26.71 18.61 7.69
C ASP A 320 28.16 19.09 7.51
N ALA A 321 28.98 18.33 6.77
CA ALA A 321 30.37 18.64 6.48
C ALA A 321 30.58 19.21 5.06
N LEU A 322 29.51 19.39 4.28
CA LEU A 322 29.58 19.93 2.92
C LEU A 322 29.60 21.46 2.95
N THR A 323 30.51 22.04 2.18
CA THR A 323 30.52 23.49 1.92
C THR A 323 29.33 23.89 1.02
N PRO A 324 28.87 25.15 1.05
CA PRO A 324 27.80 25.63 0.19
C PRO A 324 28.05 25.37 -1.31
N ASP A 325 29.29 25.55 -1.77
CA ASP A 325 29.68 25.31 -3.17
C ASP A 325 29.57 23.82 -3.54
N GLN A 326 29.95 22.92 -2.63
CA GLN A 326 29.78 21.48 -2.82
C GLN A 326 28.30 21.09 -2.83
N GLN A 327 27.49 21.67 -1.96
CA GLN A 327 26.04 21.43 -1.95
C GLN A 327 25.40 21.86 -3.27
N GLN A 328 25.80 23.02 -3.82
CA GLN A 328 25.30 23.48 -5.10
C GLN A 328 25.78 22.60 -6.26
N THR A 329 27.02 22.11 -6.21
CA THR A 329 27.56 21.16 -7.20
C THR A 329 26.77 19.85 -7.19
N PHE A 330 26.56 19.27 -6.01
CA PHE A 330 25.77 18.03 -5.88
C PHE A 330 24.31 18.22 -6.27
N ALA A 331 23.71 19.36 -5.91
CA ALA A 331 22.35 19.68 -6.32
C ALA A 331 22.23 19.81 -7.85
N ALA A 332 23.22 20.40 -8.53
CA ALA A 332 23.28 20.47 -9.99
C ALA A 332 23.42 19.08 -10.64
N GLU A 333 24.06 18.13 -9.95
CA GLU A 333 24.13 16.72 -10.36
C GLU A 333 22.86 15.92 -9.99
N GLY A 334 21.87 16.52 -9.34
CA GLY A 334 20.61 15.88 -8.92
C GLY A 334 20.67 15.19 -7.54
N LEU A 335 21.81 15.25 -6.85
CA LEU A 335 21.96 14.76 -5.49
C LEU A 335 21.38 15.80 -4.54
N THR A 336 20.12 15.61 -4.16
CA THR A 336 19.35 16.52 -3.30
C THR A 336 18.67 15.74 -2.18
N PRO A 337 18.34 16.39 -1.04
CA PRO A 337 17.65 15.69 0.03
C PRO A 337 16.20 15.42 -0.39
N PHE A 338 15.72 14.21 -0.12
CA PHE A 338 14.35 13.82 -0.44
C PHE A 338 13.49 13.73 0.83
N PRO A 339 12.19 14.05 0.74
CA PRO A 339 11.28 13.98 1.87
C PRO A 339 10.97 12.53 2.25
N VAL A 340 11.01 12.23 3.54
CA VAL A 340 10.55 10.97 4.12
C VAL A 340 9.56 11.29 5.23
N GLU A 341 8.39 10.67 5.18
CA GLU A 341 7.40 10.80 6.23
C GLU A 341 7.88 10.15 7.52
N ARG A 342 7.79 10.91 8.61
CA ARG A 342 8.11 10.44 9.94
C ARG A 342 7.01 10.89 10.89
N VAL A 343 6.55 9.98 11.74
CA VAL A 343 5.67 10.37 12.85
C VAL A 343 6.53 10.99 13.94
N LEU A 344 6.31 12.27 14.22
CA LEU A 344 6.95 13.02 15.30
C LEU A 344 5.83 13.70 16.11
N HIS A 345 5.77 13.44 17.42
CA HIS A 345 4.81 14.09 18.33
C HIS A 345 3.35 14.04 17.84
N ASP A 346 2.88 12.88 17.37
CA ASP A 346 1.51 12.67 16.87
C ASP A 346 1.13 13.49 15.63
N THR A 347 2.14 14.03 14.94
CA THR A 347 1.99 14.66 13.63
C THR A 347 2.82 13.91 12.60
N LEU A 348 2.29 13.78 11.38
CA LEU A 348 3.10 13.42 10.22
C LEU A 348 4.02 14.62 9.93
N ALA A 349 5.31 14.44 10.21
CA ALA A 349 6.33 15.41 9.92
C ALA A 349 7.18 14.91 8.75
N THR A 350 7.36 15.75 7.74
CA THR A 350 8.25 15.47 6.62
C THR A 350 9.69 15.75 7.07
N GLN A 351 10.52 14.71 7.11
CA GLN A 351 11.96 14.84 7.35
C GLN A 351 12.71 14.71 6.02
N TYR A 352 13.56 15.68 5.72
CA TYR A 352 14.44 15.62 4.55
C TYR A 352 15.73 14.86 4.89
N VAL A 353 16.07 13.86 4.08
CA VAL A 353 17.26 13.02 4.27
C VAL A 353 18.07 12.91 2.99
N TRP A 354 19.38 12.70 3.16
CA TRP A 354 20.31 12.45 2.08
C TRP A 354 20.64 10.96 2.03
N SER A 355 20.48 10.36 0.85
CA SER A 355 20.96 9.02 0.53
C SER A 355 21.15 8.92 -0.97
N GLY A 356 22.26 9.46 -1.47
CA GLY A 356 22.57 9.53 -2.90
C GLY A 356 24.00 9.07 -3.17
N LEU A 357 24.23 8.47 -4.34
CA LEU A 357 25.52 7.90 -4.72
C LEU A 357 26.04 8.56 -5.99
N ARG A 358 27.24 9.11 -5.92
CA ARG A 358 27.96 9.64 -7.06
C ARG A 358 29.01 8.61 -7.49
N LEU A 359 29.03 8.29 -8.78
CA LEU A 359 29.99 7.36 -9.38
C LEU A 359 30.87 8.13 -10.35
N LEU A 360 32.18 7.90 -10.25
CA LEU A 360 33.19 8.53 -11.10
C LEU A 360 33.92 7.45 -11.91
N GLY A 361 34.04 7.66 -13.22
CA GLY A 361 34.77 6.78 -14.12
C GLY A 361 35.17 7.51 -15.41
N ASN A 362 36.37 7.27 -15.91
CA ASN A 362 36.90 7.85 -17.17
C ASN A 362 36.80 9.39 -17.27
N GLY A 363 36.85 10.12 -16.15
CA GLY A 363 36.71 11.58 -16.12
C GLY A 363 35.26 12.09 -16.17
N HIS A 364 34.28 11.19 -16.26
CA HIS A 364 32.86 11.50 -16.20
C HIS A 364 32.28 11.13 -14.83
N THR A 365 31.17 11.78 -14.48
CA THR A 365 30.45 11.55 -13.23
C THR A 365 28.98 11.25 -13.53
N ILE A 366 28.42 10.31 -12.78
CA ILE A 366 26.98 10.03 -12.81
C ILE A 366 26.46 9.92 -11.39
N ALA A 367 25.31 10.56 -11.16
CA ALA A 367 24.67 10.62 -9.86
C ALA A 367 23.41 9.75 -9.85
N VAL A 368 23.32 8.89 -8.84
CA VAL A 368 22.11 8.18 -8.42
C VAL A 368 21.46 9.03 -7.31
N PRO A 369 20.35 9.72 -7.59
CA PRO A 369 19.81 10.75 -6.70
C PRO A 369 19.27 10.17 -5.38
N ARG A 370 18.70 8.96 -5.44
CA ARG A 370 18.00 8.34 -4.31
C ARG A 370 18.32 6.86 -4.18
N LEU A 371 18.83 6.49 -3.01
CA LEU A 371 19.05 5.11 -2.57
C LEU A 371 18.24 4.81 -1.32
N ASP A 372 17.31 3.88 -1.43
CA ASP A 372 16.55 3.33 -0.33
C ASP A 372 16.62 1.81 -0.29
N GLN A 373 15.87 1.20 0.63
CA GLN A 373 15.81 -0.26 0.80
C GLN A 373 15.26 -1.00 -0.43
N HIS A 374 14.50 -0.31 -1.31
CA HIS A 374 13.94 -0.86 -2.54
C HIS A 374 14.80 -0.60 -3.78
N SER A 375 15.85 0.21 -3.67
CA SER A 375 16.77 0.48 -4.78
C SER A 375 17.54 -0.77 -5.22
N HIS A 376 17.63 -0.97 -6.54
CA HIS A 376 18.33 -2.08 -7.17
C HIS A 376 19.80 -1.75 -7.34
N LEU A 377 20.55 -1.72 -6.22
CA LEU A 377 21.92 -1.22 -6.23
C LEU A 377 22.83 -1.93 -7.25
N GLU A 378 22.70 -3.26 -7.42
CA GLU A 378 23.45 -3.99 -8.45
C GLU A 378 23.12 -3.50 -9.86
N PHE A 379 21.84 -3.29 -10.17
CA PHE A 379 21.41 -2.72 -11.46
C PHE A 379 21.93 -1.29 -11.63
N LEU A 380 21.79 -0.44 -10.60
CA LEU A 380 22.20 0.97 -10.68
C LEU A 380 23.71 1.10 -10.92
N LEU A 381 24.53 0.22 -10.34
CA LEU A 381 25.97 0.18 -10.62
C LEU A 381 26.26 -0.25 -12.06
N ALA A 382 25.58 -1.28 -12.56
CA ALA A 382 25.75 -1.75 -13.94
C ALA A 382 25.28 -0.70 -14.96
N ALA A 383 24.10 -0.11 -14.75
CA ALA A 383 23.53 0.94 -15.59
C ALA A 383 24.41 2.20 -15.57
N ALA A 384 24.88 2.62 -14.39
CA ALA A 384 25.81 3.74 -14.28
C ALA A 384 27.13 3.50 -15.02
N SER A 385 27.71 2.31 -14.86
CA SER A 385 28.91 1.91 -15.60
C SER A 385 28.68 1.95 -17.11
N HIS A 386 27.54 1.43 -17.57
CA HIS A 386 27.15 1.47 -18.98
C HIS A 386 27.04 2.91 -19.48
N SER A 387 26.34 3.79 -18.76
CA SER A 387 26.21 5.19 -19.13
C SER A 387 27.53 5.96 -19.14
N LEU A 388 28.44 5.66 -18.20
CA LEU A 388 29.79 6.25 -18.19
C LEU A 388 30.65 5.78 -19.37
N GLN A 389 30.42 4.56 -19.87
CA GLN A 389 31.12 4.03 -21.05
C GLN A 389 30.58 4.59 -22.36
N GLN A 390 29.25 4.70 -22.50
CA GLN A 390 28.60 5.24 -23.70
C GLN A 390 28.61 6.78 -23.75
N GLY A 391 28.85 7.45 -22.62
CA GLY A 391 28.84 8.91 -22.51
C GLY A 391 27.46 9.54 -22.42
N HIS A 392 26.38 8.74 -22.37
CA HIS A 392 25.01 9.21 -22.19
C HIS A 392 24.17 8.22 -21.36
N LYS A 393 23.08 8.73 -20.78
CA LYS A 393 22.04 7.90 -20.15
C LYS A 393 21.12 7.32 -21.23
N MET A 394 20.47 6.20 -20.92
CA MET A 394 19.42 5.69 -21.80
C MET A 394 18.22 6.65 -21.78
N ARG A 395 17.74 7.02 -22.96
CA ARG A 395 16.65 7.96 -23.16
C ARG A 395 15.31 7.25 -23.24
N VAL A 396 14.39 7.63 -22.35
CA VAL A 396 13.02 7.11 -22.32
C VAL A 396 12.06 8.25 -22.65
N ALA A 397 11.43 8.17 -23.83
CA ALA A 397 10.40 9.11 -24.21
C ALA A 397 9.04 8.67 -23.65
N VAL A 398 8.39 9.52 -22.86
CA VAL A 398 7.11 9.22 -22.20
C VAL A 398 6.00 10.05 -22.84
N ILE A 399 5.02 9.36 -23.41
CA ILE A 399 3.78 9.94 -23.94
C ILE A 399 2.68 9.73 -22.90
N SER A 400 2.14 10.81 -22.37
CA SER A 400 0.95 10.80 -21.52
C SER A 400 0.08 12.03 -21.80
N ASP A 401 -1.24 11.87 -21.84
CA ASP A 401 -2.17 13.01 -21.91
C ASP A 401 -2.54 13.46 -20.50
N LEU A 402 -2.65 14.77 -20.30
CA LEU A 402 -3.17 15.31 -19.05
C LEU A 402 -4.66 14.93 -18.95
N PRO A 403 -5.12 14.35 -17.83
CA PRO A 403 -6.55 14.08 -17.64
C PRO A 403 -7.33 15.38 -17.77
N ARG A 404 -8.36 15.38 -18.62
CA ARG A 404 -9.25 16.53 -18.78
C ARG A 404 -10.60 16.15 -18.23
N LEU A 405 -11.25 17.09 -17.57
CA LEU A 405 -12.67 17.01 -17.32
C LEU A 405 -13.37 16.84 -18.69
N SER A 406 -14.35 15.94 -18.75
CA SER A 406 -15.19 15.87 -19.94
C SER A 406 -15.89 17.22 -20.16
N PRO A 407 -16.28 17.57 -21.40
CA PRO A 407 -17.03 18.80 -21.65
C PRO A 407 -18.29 18.92 -20.78
N ALA A 408 -18.94 17.79 -20.48
CA ALA A 408 -20.11 17.74 -19.60
C ALA A 408 -19.75 18.05 -18.14
N GLU A 409 -18.69 17.45 -17.60
CA GLU A 409 -18.21 17.74 -16.23
C GLU A 409 -17.69 19.17 -16.10
N ALA A 410 -16.92 19.66 -17.08
CA ALA A 410 -16.43 21.03 -17.10
C ALA A 410 -17.60 22.05 -17.13
N LEU A 411 -18.64 21.77 -17.92
CA LEU A 411 -19.83 22.60 -18.00
C LEU A 411 -20.64 22.57 -16.70
N GLU A 412 -20.92 21.38 -16.18
CA GLU A 412 -21.80 21.17 -15.02
C GLU A 412 -21.15 21.61 -13.70
N ASP A 413 -19.87 21.26 -13.49
CA ASP A 413 -19.21 21.44 -12.22
C ASP A 413 -18.49 22.78 -12.07
N TYR A 414 -18.13 23.42 -13.19
CA TYR A 414 -17.36 24.67 -13.17
C TYR A 414 -18.08 25.81 -13.91
N GLN A 415 -18.34 25.66 -15.22
CA GLN A 415 -18.85 26.78 -16.03
C GLN A 415 -20.23 27.26 -15.59
N LYS A 416 -21.17 26.35 -15.27
CA LYS A 416 -22.50 26.70 -14.72
C LYS A 416 -22.41 27.38 -13.36
N LYS A 417 -21.31 27.18 -12.62
CA LYS A 417 -21.05 27.79 -11.30
C LYS A 417 -20.17 29.04 -11.39
N GLY A 418 -19.87 29.51 -12.61
CA GLY A 418 -18.98 30.67 -12.84
C GLY A 418 -17.51 30.42 -12.49
N LEU A 419 -17.10 29.16 -12.33
CA LEU A 419 -15.74 28.77 -11.98
C LEU A 419 -14.96 28.37 -13.23
N ILE A 420 -13.64 28.62 -13.21
CA ILE A 420 -12.72 28.11 -14.23
C ILE A 420 -12.40 26.66 -13.89
N ALA A 421 -12.55 25.76 -14.87
CA ALA A 421 -12.18 24.37 -14.70
C ALA A 421 -10.65 24.27 -14.46
N PRO A 422 -10.20 23.58 -13.41
CA PRO A 422 -8.78 23.42 -13.12
C PRO A 422 -8.10 22.68 -14.28
N GLY A 423 -6.86 23.08 -14.58
CA GLY A 423 -5.99 22.30 -15.46
C GLY A 423 -5.74 20.93 -14.85
N GLY A 424 -5.80 19.87 -15.66
CA GLY A 424 -5.48 18.52 -15.21
C GLY A 424 -4.04 18.41 -14.74
N THR A 425 -3.83 17.77 -13.58
CA THR A 425 -2.50 17.40 -13.09
C THR A 425 -2.00 16.15 -13.82
N ASP A 426 -0.70 16.05 -14.07
CA ASP A 426 -0.11 14.87 -14.69
C ASP A 426 -0.20 13.66 -13.76
N VAL A 427 -1.10 12.72 -14.09
CA VAL A 427 -1.36 11.50 -13.32
C VAL A 427 -0.30 10.43 -13.47
N TYR A 428 0.75 10.67 -14.26
CA TYR A 428 1.90 9.77 -14.41
C TYR A 428 3.23 10.44 -14.04
N SER A 429 3.18 11.52 -13.25
CA SER A 429 4.38 12.24 -12.80
C SER A 429 5.26 11.41 -11.85
N ASP A 430 4.66 10.57 -11.01
CA ASP A 430 5.41 9.69 -10.10
C ASP A 430 6.21 8.63 -10.88
N LEU A 431 5.63 8.13 -11.97
CA LEU A 431 6.30 7.23 -12.90
C LEU A 431 7.51 7.88 -13.57
N LYS A 432 7.39 9.14 -14.01
CA LYS A 432 8.51 9.87 -14.64
C LYS A 432 9.63 10.09 -13.64
N THR A 433 9.27 10.43 -12.40
CA THR A 433 10.21 10.59 -11.29
C THR A 433 10.92 9.27 -10.97
N LEU A 434 10.17 8.16 -10.90
CA LEU A 434 10.72 6.83 -10.68
C LEU A 434 11.75 6.45 -11.75
N LEU A 435 11.49 6.74 -13.03
CA LEU A 435 12.44 6.49 -14.10
C LEU A 435 13.70 7.37 -13.97
N ALA A 436 13.54 8.66 -13.66
CA ALA A 436 14.67 9.55 -13.44
C ALA A 436 15.57 9.09 -12.28
N ASP A 437 14.96 8.58 -11.19
CA ASP A 437 15.68 8.02 -10.04
C ASP A 437 16.51 6.76 -10.40
N TYR A 438 16.14 6.07 -11.48
CA TYR A 438 16.81 4.87 -12.01
C TYR A 438 17.78 5.15 -13.17
N LEU A 439 18.30 6.39 -13.25
CA LEU A 439 19.32 6.81 -14.23
C LEU A 439 18.85 6.91 -15.68
N TYR A 440 17.54 6.98 -15.94
CA TYR A 440 17.03 7.24 -17.27
C TYR A 440 16.97 8.75 -17.57
N ASP A 441 17.23 9.12 -18.83
CA ASP A 441 16.96 10.47 -19.35
C ASP A 441 15.51 10.51 -19.85
N VAL A 442 14.61 11.07 -19.05
CA VAL A 442 13.16 11.01 -19.28
C VAL A 442 12.70 12.24 -20.07
N HIS A 443 12.18 12.03 -21.28
CA HIS A 443 11.67 13.10 -22.14
C HIS A 443 10.16 12.99 -22.29
N TYR A 444 9.41 14.04 -21.97
CA TYR A 444 7.96 14.05 -22.16
C TYR A 444 7.59 14.46 -23.59
N ILE A 445 6.77 13.65 -24.26
CA ILE A 445 6.19 13.97 -25.57
C ILE A 445 4.73 14.40 -25.36
N ASN A 446 4.43 15.64 -25.75
CA ASN A 446 3.06 16.16 -25.73
C ASN A 446 2.25 15.56 -26.88
N PRO A 447 1.15 14.83 -26.62
CA PRO A 447 0.33 14.23 -27.68
C PRO A 447 -0.27 15.22 -28.68
N ARG A 448 -0.47 16.50 -28.31
CA ARG A 448 -1.07 17.53 -29.18
C ARG A 448 -0.11 18.07 -30.22
N THR A 449 1.17 18.10 -29.88
CA THR A 449 2.27 18.64 -30.70
C THR A 449 3.43 17.66 -30.62
N PRO A 450 3.24 16.44 -31.13
CA PRO A 450 4.18 15.38 -30.85
C PRO A 450 5.45 15.62 -31.66
N SER A 451 6.58 15.64 -30.96
CA SER A 451 7.91 15.68 -31.53
C SER A 451 8.74 14.63 -30.82
N MET A 452 9.30 13.71 -31.60
CA MET A 452 10.19 12.67 -31.08
C MET A 452 11.61 13.24 -31.01
N PRO A 453 12.28 13.19 -29.85
CA PRO A 453 13.71 13.47 -29.79
C PRO A 453 14.48 12.55 -30.74
N SER A 454 15.60 13.03 -31.30
CA SER A 454 16.59 12.12 -31.86
C SER A 454 17.08 11.18 -30.76
N ASP A 455 17.49 9.95 -31.10
CA ASP A 455 18.16 8.97 -30.22
C ASP A 455 17.34 8.27 -29.09
N VAL A 456 16.02 8.26 -29.15
CA VAL A 456 15.21 7.56 -28.12
C VAL A 456 15.46 6.05 -28.12
N ASP A 457 15.84 5.51 -26.96
CA ASP A 457 16.02 4.06 -26.76
C ASP A 457 14.69 3.35 -26.53
N VAL A 458 13.81 3.93 -25.70
CA VAL A 458 12.52 3.34 -25.32
C VAL A 458 11.39 4.37 -25.41
N LEU A 459 10.32 4.01 -26.12
CA LEU A 459 9.08 4.78 -26.16
C LEU A 459 8.05 4.20 -25.19
N LEU A 460 7.62 4.99 -24.21
CA LEU A 460 6.62 4.61 -23.21
C LEU A 460 5.33 5.39 -23.45
N TRP A 461 4.25 4.71 -23.80
CA TRP A 461 2.96 5.35 -24.07
C TRP A 461 1.90 4.90 -23.07
N MET A 462 1.47 5.85 -22.24
CA MET A 462 0.44 5.63 -21.21
C MET A 462 -0.92 6.13 -21.69
N GLN A 463 -1.85 5.19 -21.82
CA GLN A 463 -3.22 5.39 -22.28
C GLN A 463 -3.31 6.14 -23.61
N PRO A 464 -3.17 5.43 -24.76
CA PRO A 464 -3.58 5.96 -26.06
C PRO A 464 -5.01 6.47 -25.96
N ARG A 465 -5.23 7.78 -26.12
CA ARG A 465 -6.56 8.38 -26.15
C ARG A 465 -6.96 8.67 -27.58
N ARG A 466 -8.24 8.96 -27.77
CA ARG A 466 -8.78 9.39 -29.06
C ARG A 466 -7.96 10.52 -29.68
N ASP A 467 -7.87 10.48 -31.01
CA ASP A 467 -7.15 11.42 -31.88
C ASP A 467 -5.62 11.30 -31.79
N SER A 468 -5.12 10.09 -31.47
CA SER A 468 -3.67 9.83 -31.35
C SER A 468 -2.98 9.50 -32.67
N GLY A 469 -3.56 9.87 -33.81
CA GLY A 469 -3.02 9.56 -35.14
C GLY A 469 -1.54 9.95 -35.30
N PRO A 470 -1.14 11.20 -35.02
CA PRO A 470 0.26 11.62 -35.10
C PRO A 470 1.22 10.81 -34.22
N ILE A 471 0.80 10.44 -32.99
CA ILE A 471 1.60 9.58 -32.10
C ILE A 471 1.70 8.15 -32.65
N LEU A 472 0.64 7.62 -33.24
CA LEU A 472 0.63 6.30 -33.85
C LEU A 472 1.63 6.22 -35.01
N LEU A 473 1.71 7.25 -35.85
CA LEU A 473 2.73 7.35 -36.90
C LEU A 473 4.14 7.30 -36.31
N LEU A 474 4.41 8.11 -35.28
CA LEU A 474 5.71 8.10 -34.59
C LEU A 474 6.05 6.74 -33.97
N LEU A 475 5.08 6.08 -33.34
CA LEU A 475 5.26 4.73 -32.79
C LEU A 475 5.61 3.74 -33.91
N SER A 476 4.88 3.78 -35.03
CA SER A 476 5.10 2.85 -36.14
C SER A 476 6.48 3.02 -36.78
N GLN A 477 6.93 4.27 -36.94
CA GLN A 477 8.26 4.61 -37.45
C GLN A 477 9.35 4.13 -36.50
N HIS A 478 9.19 4.40 -35.20
CA HIS A 478 10.12 3.95 -34.17
C HIS A 478 10.27 2.42 -34.17
N LEU A 479 9.15 1.68 -34.21
CA LEU A 479 9.16 0.22 -34.25
C LEU A 479 9.73 -0.36 -35.55
N ALA A 480 9.42 0.26 -36.70
CA ALA A 480 9.96 -0.15 -38.00
C ALA A 480 11.49 0.00 -38.09
N GLN A 481 12.05 0.98 -37.36
CA GLN A 481 13.49 1.21 -37.20
C GLN A 481 14.11 0.36 -36.07
N GLY A 482 13.49 -0.75 -35.68
CA GLY A 482 14.02 -1.65 -34.66
C GLY A 482 13.87 -1.15 -33.21
N GLY A 483 13.24 0.01 -33.02
CA GLY A 483 13.01 0.63 -31.72
C GLY A 483 12.14 -0.22 -30.79
N LYS A 484 12.20 0.14 -29.51
CA LYS A 484 11.50 -0.57 -28.44
C LYS A 484 10.39 0.32 -27.87
N ALA A 485 9.20 -0.23 -27.69
CA ALA A 485 8.06 0.48 -27.14
C ALA A 485 7.31 -0.31 -26.07
N ILE A 486 6.77 0.40 -25.10
CA ILE A 486 5.90 -0.13 -24.04
C ILE A 486 4.61 0.68 -24.08
N VAL A 487 3.48 0.01 -24.22
CA VAL A 487 2.17 0.66 -24.25
C VAL A 487 1.24 0.04 -23.21
N ALA A 488 0.78 0.87 -22.28
CA ALA A 488 -0.25 0.50 -21.32
C ALA A 488 -1.58 1.14 -21.73
N MET A 489 -2.62 0.33 -21.87
CA MET A 489 -3.92 0.80 -22.36
C MET A 489 -5.07 -0.01 -21.78
N GLN A 490 -6.23 0.62 -21.63
CA GLN A 490 -7.47 -0.02 -21.19
C GLN A 490 -8.67 0.67 -21.84
N HIS A 491 -9.78 -0.05 -21.96
CA HIS A 491 -11.03 0.43 -22.57
C HIS A 491 -12.00 1.04 -21.57
N PHE A 492 -11.83 0.80 -20.26
CA PHE A 492 -12.79 1.23 -19.25
C PHE A 492 -12.12 1.77 -17.99
N ASN A 493 -12.76 2.79 -17.40
CA ASN A 493 -12.57 3.19 -16.01
C ASN A 493 -13.92 2.98 -15.30
N ILE A 494 -13.98 2.19 -14.23
CA ILE A 494 -15.28 1.83 -13.63
C ILE A 494 -15.59 2.73 -12.43
N GLN A 495 -16.58 3.60 -12.60
CA GLN A 495 -17.04 4.52 -11.55
C GLN A 495 -18.08 3.86 -10.63
N GLN A 496 -17.94 4.08 -9.32
CA GLN A 496 -18.89 3.65 -8.30
C GLN A 496 -19.85 4.78 -7.97
N ARG A 497 -21.16 4.51 -8.03
CA ARG A 497 -22.19 5.52 -7.73
C ARG A 497 -23.27 4.98 -6.81
N GLN A 498 -23.79 5.85 -5.94
CA GLN A 498 -24.94 5.56 -5.08
C GLN A 498 -25.99 6.67 -5.25
N TYR A 499 -27.26 6.27 -5.33
CA TYR A 499 -28.39 7.18 -5.57
C TYR A 499 -29.44 7.11 -4.46
N ARG A 500 -30.02 8.25 -4.09
CA ARG A 500 -31.06 8.36 -3.04
C ARG A 500 -32.34 7.56 -3.36
N GLY A 501 -32.68 7.40 -4.64
CA GLY A 501 -33.90 6.69 -5.09
C GLY A 501 -33.80 5.16 -5.09
N SER A 502 -32.59 4.58 -5.02
CA SER A 502 -32.35 3.13 -5.04
C SER A 502 -31.94 2.56 -3.67
N GLY A 503 -32.25 3.27 -2.58
CA GLY A 503 -31.80 2.90 -1.23
C GLY A 503 -30.28 2.94 -1.06
N PHE A 504 -29.58 3.80 -1.83
CA PHE A 504 -28.12 3.90 -1.87
C PHE A 504 -27.39 2.60 -2.24
N GLN A 505 -28.03 1.71 -3.00
CA GLN A 505 -27.34 0.58 -3.61
C GLN A 505 -26.22 1.09 -4.54
N THR A 506 -25.04 0.49 -4.43
CA THR A 506 -23.89 0.81 -5.28
C THR A 506 -24.12 0.24 -6.68
N VAL A 507 -24.05 1.11 -7.69
CA VAL A 507 -24.03 0.74 -9.10
C VAL A 507 -22.65 1.05 -9.70
N TYR A 508 -22.28 0.31 -10.73
CA TYR A 508 -20.98 0.38 -11.37
C TYR A 508 -21.13 0.78 -12.83
N TRP A 509 -20.44 1.84 -13.24
CA TRP A 509 -20.47 2.34 -14.62
C TRP A 509 -19.10 2.23 -15.27
N PRO A 510 -18.95 1.34 -16.26
CA PRO A 510 -17.78 1.32 -17.13
C PRO A 510 -17.77 2.58 -17.98
N GLN A 511 -16.98 3.58 -17.58
CA GLN A 511 -16.72 4.78 -18.37
C GLN A 511 -15.75 4.44 -19.50
N PRO A 512 -16.15 4.53 -20.79
CA PRO A 512 -15.26 4.18 -21.90
C PRO A 512 -14.05 5.10 -22.00
N GLN A 513 -12.88 4.50 -22.18
CA GLN A 513 -11.63 5.14 -22.55
C GLN A 513 -11.38 4.80 -24.02
N PHE A 514 -11.76 5.69 -24.93
CA PHE A 514 -11.53 5.46 -26.37
C PHE A 514 -10.02 5.49 -26.66
N GLN A 515 -9.49 4.36 -27.11
CA GLN A 515 -8.09 4.20 -27.50
C GLN A 515 -7.99 3.85 -28.98
N ASP A 516 -7.07 4.49 -29.71
CA ASP A 516 -6.95 4.36 -31.17
C ASP A 516 -5.85 3.38 -31.62
N LEU A 517 -5.07 2.80 -30.69
CA LEU A 517 -3.98 1.90 -31.04
C LEU A 517 -4.46 0.57 -31.62
N ASP A 518 -5.67 0.13 -31.25
CA ASP A 518 -6.23 -1.15 -31.73
C ASP A 518 -6.19 -1.28 -33.26
N ARG A 519 -6.40 -0.16 -33.98
CA ARG A 519 -6.34 -0.11 -35.46
C ARG A 519 -4.96 -0.51 -36.01
N TYR A 520 -3.90 -0.21 -35.27
CA TYR A 520 -2.53 -0.61 -35.62
C TYR A 520 -2.28 -2.07 -35.26
N LEU A 521 -2.70 -2.50 -34.07
CA LEU A 521 -2.50 -3.87 -33.58
C LEU A 521 -3.19 -4.92 -34.46
N GLN A 522 -4.38 -4.60 -34.96
CA GLN A 522 -5.15 -5.47 -35.86
C GLN A 522 -4.42 -5.74 -37.18
N LEU A 523 -3.47 -4.90 -37.60
CA LEU A 523 -2.69 -5.13 -38.82
C LEU A 523 -1.81 -6.39 -38.74
N PHE A 524 -1.59 -6.96 -37.55
CA PHE A 524 -0.75 -8.13 -37.36
C PHE A 524 -1.33 -9.12 -36.35
N GLY A 525 -2.67 -9.17 -36.24
CA GLY A 525 -3.36 -10.22 -35.48
C GLY A 525 -3.40 -10.01 -33.97
N VAL A 526 -3.37 -8.75 -33.50
CA VAL A 526 -3.51 -8.44 -32.07
C VAL A 526 -4.73 -7.55 -31.87
N GLU A 527 -5.60 -7.96 -30.96
CA GLU A 527 -6.80 -7.19 -30.60
C GLU A 527 -6.86 -7.01 -29.08
N GLN A 528 -7.10 -5.79 -28.62
CA GLN A 528 -7.49 -5.56 -27.23
C GLN A 528 -9.01 -5.61 -27.12
N LEU A 529 -9.54 -6.66 -26.51
CA LEU A 529 -10.98 -6.88 -26.47
C LEU A 529 -11.71 -5.84 -25.61
N ARG A 530 -12.73 -5.22 -26.20
CA ARG A 530 -13.55 -4.19 -25.58
C ARG A 530 -14.69 -4.81 -24.76
N GLU A 531 -14.32 -5.37 -23.62
CA GLU A 531 -15.23 -5.98 -22.65
C GLU A 531 -14.77 -5.69 -21.21
N VAL A 532 -15.67 -5.83 -20.24
CA VAL A 532 -15.29 -5.77 -18.83
C VAL A 532 -14.78 -7.14 -18.42
N LEU A 533 -13.50 -7.24 -18.09
CA LEU A 533 -12.85 -8.47 -17.66
C LEU A 533 -12.96 -8.64 -16.15
N PHE A 534 -13.15 -9.89 -15.74
CA PHE A 534 -13.30 -10.29 -14.35
C PHE A 534 -12.46 -11.51 -14.04
N ASP A 535 -12.03 -11.65 -12.79
CA ASP A 535 -11.31 -12.82 -12.29
C ASP A 535 -11.74 -13.16 -10.85
N ARG A 536 -11.68 -14.46 -10.51
CA ARG A 536 -11.84 -14.93 -9.13
C ARG A 536 -10.67 -14.51 -8.25
N THR A 537 -9.48 -14.33 -8.82
CA THR A 537 -8.35 -13.71 -8.12
C THR A 537 -8.50 -12.20 -8.12
N GLN A 538 -9.19 -11.68 -7.11
CA GLN A 538 -9.40 -10.24 -6.90
C GLN A 538 -8.66 -9.71 -5.67
N SER A 539 -8.46 -8.40 -5.60
CA SER A 539 -7.96 -7.73 -4.40
C SER A 539 -8.85 -6.58 -3.93
N HIS A 540 -8.58 -6.11 -2.72
CA HIS A 540 -9.15 -4.89 -2.20
C HIS A 540 -8.45 -3.66 -2.77
N LEU A 541 -9.23 -2.62 -3.08
CA LEU A 541 -8.75 -1.28 -3.39
C LEU A 541 -9.68 -0.27 -2.72
N ASP A 542 -9.13 0.84 -2.27
CA ASP A 542 -9.91 1.97 -1.78
C ASP A 542 -10.31 2.82 -3.00
N LEU A 543 -11.61 2.88 -3.29
CA LEU A 543 -12.16 3.59 -4.44
C LEU A 543 -13.08 4.72 -3.97
N GLU A 544 -13.04 5.85 -4.68
CA GLU A 544 -13.99 6.94 -4.43
C GLU A 544 -15.38 6.56 -4.95
N THR A 545 -16.34 6.47 -4.04
CA THR A 545 -17.75 6.27 -4.39
C THR A 545 -18.46 7.61 -4.46
N GLN A 546 -19.01 7.95 -5.62
CA GLN A 546 -19.84 9.12 -5.77
C GLN A 546 -21.21 8.86 -5.12
N VAL A 547 -21.52 9.59 -4.05
CA VAL A 547 -22.79 9.50 -3.33
C VAL A 547 -23.64 10.71 -3.66
N ASN A 548 -24.71 10.49 -4.44
CA ASN A 548 -25.63 11.55 -4.83
C ASN A 548 -26.72 11.71 -3.74
N ARG A 549 -26.35 12.32 -2.60
CA ARG A 549 -27.28 12.64 -1.48
C ARG A 549 -28.02 13.96 -1.72
N THR A 550 -27.31 14.95 -2.24
CA THR A 550 -27.78 16.32 -2.50
C THR A 550 -27.54 16.68 -3.98
N ALA A 551 -27.81 17.94 -4.37
CA ALA A 551 -27.45 18.45 -5.70
C ALA A 551 -25.91 18.57 -5.91
N VAL A 552 -25.13 18.37 -4.85
CA VAL A 552 -23.67 18.37 -4.88
C VAL A 552 -23.18 16.91 -4.87
N ARG A 553 -22.20 16.61 -5.72
CA ARG A 553 -21.55 15.30 -5.75
C ARG A 553 -20.66 15.16 -4.51
N GLU A 554 -20.99 14.22 -3.65
CA GLU A 554 -20.15 13.83 -2.52
C GLU A 554 -19.32 12.60 -2.92
N TYR A 555 -18.08 12.51 -2.47
CA TYR A 555 -17.21 11.36 -2.70
C TYR A 555 -16.84 10.75 -1.35
N ASP A 556 -17.20 9.48 -1.15
CA ASP A 556 -16.89 8.72 0.05
C ASP A 556 -15.89 7.61 -0.33
N PRO A 557 -14.69 7.54 0.27
CA PRO A 557 -13.75 6.45 0.01
C PRO A 557 -14.29 5.13 0.58
N GLN A 558 -14.37 4.10 -0.26
CA GLN A 558 -14.85 2.78 0.11
C GLN A 558 -13.83 1.70 -0.25
N LYS A 559 -13.52 0.85 0.73
CA LYS A 559 -12.68 -0.33 0.52
C LYS A 559 -13.51 -1.46 -0.07
N VAL A 560 -13.32 -1.76 -1.35
CA VAL A 560 -14.08 -2.79 -2.07
C VAL A 560 -13.15 -3.91 -2.55
N ALA A 561 -13.68 -5.12 -2.70
CA ALA A 561 -13.02 -6.19 -3.44
C ALA A 561 -13.98 -6.68 -4.52
N LEU A 562 -13.72 -6.25 -5.76
CA LEU A 562 -14.56 -6.51 -6.91
C LEU A 562 -13.80 -7.33 -7.95
N PRO A 563 -14.49 -8.18 -8.73
CA PRO A 563 -13.83 -9.15 -9.59
C PRO A 563 -13.10 -8.52 -10.79
N PHE A 564 -13.39 -7.26 -11.12
CA PHE A 564 -12.64 -6.48 -12.12
C PHE A 564 -11.39 -5.77 -11.54
N LEU A 565 -11.09 -5.95 -10.25
CA LEU A 565 -9.82 -5.56 -9.61
C LEU A 565 -8.90 -6.79 -9.60
N ILE A 566 -8.40 -7.13 -10.79
CA ILE A 566 -7.77 -8.42 -11.08
C ILE A 566 -6.39 -8.47 -10.44
N ARG A 567 -6.22 -9.39 -9.48
CA ARG A 567 -4.93 -9.68 -8.88
C ARG A 567 -4.27 -10.81 -9.66
N ALA A 568 -3.27 -10.46 -10.47
CA ALA A 568 -2.41 -11.44 -11.11
C ALA A 568 -1.32 -11.86 -10.11
N VAL A 569 -1.21 -13.16 -9.83
CA VAL A 569 -0.21 -13.74 -8.91
C VAL A 569 0.93 -14.39 -9.68
N GLY A 570 2.10 -14.53 -9.04
CA GLY A 570 3.31 -15.04 -9.68
C GLY A 570 3.19 -16.39 -10.41
N GLN A 571 2.21 -17.25 -10.09
CA GLN A 571 1.98 -18.50 -10.82
C GLN A 571 1.47 -18.28 -12.27
N HIS A 572 0.89 -17.12 -12.56
CA HIS A 572 0.34 -16.76 -13.87
C HIS A 572 1.32 -15.91 -14.70
N TYR A 573 2.58 -15.85 -14.27
CA TYR A 573 3.64 -15.11 -14.92
C TYR A 573 4.54 -16.05 -15.70
N ASP A 574 5.15 -15.52 -16.75
CA ASP A 574 6.28 -16.19 -17.38
C ASP A 574 7.50 -16.14 -16.46
N HIS A 575 8.04 -17.31 -16.12
CA HIS A 575 9.22 -17.44 -15.27
C HIS A 575 10.53 -17.34 -16.06
N THR A 576 10.47 -17.43 -17.39
CA THR A 576 11.65 -17.38 -18.25
C THR A 576 12.09 -15.94 -18.49
N SER A 577 11.15 -15.01 -18.69
CA SER A 577 11.47 -13.60 -18.90
C SER A 577 12.01 -12.92 -17.64
N PRO A 578 13.12 -12.14 -17.71
CA PRO A 578 13.57 -11.33 -16.56
C PRO A 578 12.55 -10.26 -16.16
N ILE A 579 11.61 -9.91 -17.05
CA ILE A 579 10.59 -8.90 -16.77
C ILE A 579 9.71 -9.33 -15.60
N THR A 580 9.31 -10.61 -15.60
CA THR A 580 8.34 -11.18 -14.68
C THR A 580 8.96 -12.20 -13.73
N ARG A 581 10.20 -12.62 -13.98
CA ARG A 581 10.96 -13.46 -13.05
C ARG A 581 11.15 -12.70 -11.74
N HIS A 582 10.83 -13.36 -10.64
CA HIS A 582 10.77 -12.78 -9.29
C HIS A 582 9.76 -11.65 -9.11
N LEU A 583 8.98 -11.20 -10.09
CA LEU A 583 7.98 -10.17 -9.89
C LEU A 583 6.94 -10.61 -8.83
N GLY A 584 6.61 -9.70 -7.91
CA GLY A 584 5.51 -9.86 -6.96
C GLY A 584 4.16 -9.61 -7.62
N ASP A 585 3.09 -9.73 -6.83
CA ASP A 585 1.73 -9.60 -7.36
C ASP A 585 1.48 -8.25 -8.05
N GLN A 586 0.63 -8.27 -9.07
CA GLN A 586 0.19 -7.09 -9.82
C GLN A 586 -1.34 -6.95 -9.67
N LEU A 587 -1.82 -5.72 -9.56
CA LEU A 587 -3.24 -5.38 -9.58
C LEU A 587 -3.57 -4.70 -10.91
N PHE A 588 -4.21 -5.44 -11.80
CA PHE A 588 -4.78 -4.90 -13.03
C PHE A 588 -6.14 -4.29 -12.70
N ILE A 589 -6.14 -2.97 -12.48
CA ILE A 589 -7.33 -2.20 -12.12
C ILE A 589 -8.14 -1.98 -13.39
N TRP A 590 -9.32 -2.60 -13.46
CA TRP A 590 -10.21 -2.61 -14.64
C TRP A 590 -9.50 -3.06 -15.92
N GLY A 591 -8.55 -3.99 -15.77
CA GLY A 591 -7.70 -4.38 -16.88
C GLY A 591 -8.44 -5.10 -18.01
N ASN A 592 -7.93 -4.98 -19.22
CA ASN A 592 -8.39 -5.65 -20.43
C ASN A 592 -7.44 -6.77 -20.83
N ARG A 593 -7.96 -7.81 -21.51
CA ARG A 593 -7.14 -8.87 -22.09
C ARG A 593 -6.84 -8.62 -23.57
N PHE A 594 -5.78 -9.25 -24.06
CA PHE A 594 -5.43 -9.29 -25.48
C PHE A 594 -5.83 -10.63 -26.10
N ALA A 595 -6.44 -10.59 -27.28
CA ALA A 595 -6.54 -11.73 -28.17
C ALA A 595 -5.36 -11.69 -29.14
N LEU A 596 -4.66 -12.81 -29.25
CA LEU A 596 -3.46 -12.97 -30.07
C LEU A 596 -3.72 -14.05 -31.12
N ASP A 597 -3.79 -13.66 -32.40
CA ASP A 597 -3.88 -14.61 -33.51
C ASP A 597 -2.48 -15.09 -33.88
N SER A 598 -2.14 -16.30 -33.45
CA SER A 598 -0.84 -16.90 -33.72
C SER A 598 -0.52 -17.07 -35.22
N ALA A 599 -1.53 -17.25 -36.08
CA ALA A 599 -1.33 -17.44 -37.50
C ALA A 599 -1.01 -16.11 -38.19
N GLU A 600 -1.77 -15.06 -37.86
CA GLU A 600 -1.51 -13.71 -38.38
C GLU A 600 -0.18 -13.15 -37.88
N LEU A 601 0.13 -13.29 -36.58
CA LEU A 601 1.42 -12.91 -36.00
C LEU A 601 2.59 -13.60 -36.70
N SER A 602 2.49 -14.92 -36.92
CA SER A 602 3.51 -15.69 -37.62
C SER A 602 3.66 -15.24 -39.08
N SER A 603 2.55 -14.94 -39.77
CA SER A 603 2.58 -14.40 -41.14
C SER A 603 3.26 -13.03 -41.22
N ALA A 604 3.08 -12.22 -40.17
CA ALA A 604 3.74 -10.93 -39.98
C ALA A 604 5.20 -11.09 -39.53
N GLY A 605 5.67 -12.30 -39.20
CA GLY A 605 7.02 -12.55 -38.72
C GLY A 605 7.23 -12.03 -37.29
N ILE A 606 6.14 -11.84 -36.54
CA ILE A 606 6.13 -11.35 -35.17
C ILE A 606 5.92 -12.53 -34.24
N THR A 607 6.78 -12.62 -33.23
CA THR A 607 6.67 -13.57 -32.13
C THR A 607 5.97 -12.91 -30.95
N ALA A 608 5.08 -13.65 -30.28
CA ALA A 608 4.38 -13.17 -29.10
C ALA A 608 4.69 -14.03 -27.87
N GLN A 609 5.08 -13.38 -26.78
CA GLN A 609 5.34 -14.00 -25.49
C GLN A 609 4.40 -13.40 -24.44
N THR A 610 3.46 -14.20 -23.94
CA THR A 610 2.57 -13.78 -22.84
C THR A 610 3.36 -13.73 -21.53
N LEU A 611 3.51 -12.54 -20.95
CA LEU A 611 4.28 -12.32 -19.72
C LEU A 611 3.42 -12.48 -18.48
N ILE A 612 2.18 -11.97 -18.51
CA ILE A 612 1.23 -12.03 -17.40
C ILE A 612 -0.12 -12.44 -17.94
N SER A 613 -0.77 -13.38 -17.26
CA SER A 613 -2.11 -13.86 -17.60
C SER A 613 -3.07 -13.80 -16.41
N THR A 614 -4.37 -13.84 -16.71
CA THR A 614 -5.42 -14.07 -15.72
C THR A 614 -5.32 -15.47 -15.11
N SER A 615 -6.10 -15.74 -14.07
CA SER A 615 -6.34 -17.12 -13.66
C SER A 615 -7.19 -17.87 -14.71
N PRO A 616 -7.24 -19.22 -14.66
CA PRO A 616 -8.17 -20.01 -15.48
C PRO A 616 -9.66 -19.77 -15.15
N GLN A 617 -9.97 -18.98 -14.12
CA GLN A 617 -11.33 -18.67 -13.67
C GLN A 617 -11.73 -17.23 -14.01
N ALA A 618 -11.20 -16.70 -15.11
CA ALA A 618 -11.60 -15.41 -15.65
C ALA A 618 -12.87 -15.51 -16.48
N TRP A 619 -13.66 -14.44 -16.50
CA TRP A 619 -14.83 -14.29 -17.37
C TRP A 619 -14.92 -12.85 -17.84
N ALA A 620 -15.74 -12.59 -18.87
CA ALA A 620 -15.91 -11.24 -19.39
C ALA A 620 -17.37 -10.92 -19.64
N TYR A 621 -17.66 -9.62 -19.71
CA TYR A 621 -18.99 -9.10 -20.04
C TYR A 621 -18.87 -8.07 -21.19
N PRO A 622 -19.53 -8.31 -22.34
CA PRO A 622 -19.52 -7.39 -23.48
C PRO A 622 -20.43 -6.19 -23.20
N TRP A 623 -19.91 -5.22 -22.46
CA TRP A 623 -20.67 -4.03 -22.05
C TRP A 623 -20.91 -3.09 -23.24
N GLN A 624 -22.18 -2.73 -23.45
CA GLN A 624 -22.62 -1.84 -24.55
C GLN A 624 -23.25 -0.52 -24.06
N GLY A 625 -23.38 -0.34 -22.74
CA GLY A 625 -24.02 0.85 -22.15
C GLY A 625 -24.70 0.54 -20.81
N GLY A 626 -24.97 1.58 -20.02
CA GLY A 626 -25.68 1.47 -18.75
C GLY A 626 -24.81 0.96 -17.58
N TRP A 627 -25.46 0.57 -16.48
CA TRP A 627 -24.79 0.01 -15.29
C TRP A 627 -24.47 -1.47 -15.49
N LEU A 628 -23.44 -1.96 -14.79
CA LEU A 628 -23.19 -3.41 -14.74
C LEU A 628 -24.36 -4.12 -14.01
N PRO A 629 -24.96 -5.16 -14.62
CA PRO A 629 -25.99 -5.96 -13.96
C PRO A 629 -25.43 -6.70 -12.74
N PRO A 630 -26.16 -6.87 -11.63
CA PRO A 630 -25.69 -7.63 -10.48
C PRO A 630 -25.27 -9.07 -10.80
N GLU A 631 -25.88 -9.67 -11.82
CA GLU A 631 -25.66 -11.07 -12.22
C GLU A 631 -24.25 -11.31 -12.76
N VAL A 632 -23.59 -10.28 -13.33
CA VAL A 632 -22.24 -10.41 -13.91
C VAL A 632 -21.16 -10.66 -12.86
N PHE A 633 -21.45 -10.38 -11.58
CA PHE A 633 -20.56 -10.66 -10.46
C PHE A 633 -20.61 -12.12 -10.01
N ALA A 634 -21.53 -12.92 -10.55
CA ALA A 634 -21.71 -14.34 -10.27
C ALA A 634 -21.64 -15.17 -11.58
N PRO A 635 -20.43 -15.47 -12.09
CA PRO A 635 -20.27 -16.11 -13.39
C PRO A 635 -20.78 -17.56 -13.39
N GLN A 636 -21.40 -17.96 -14.49
CA GLN A 636 -21.78 -19.35 -14.77
C GLN A 636 -20.73 -20.09 -15.61
N THR A 637 -20.02 -19.36 -16.47
CA THR A 637 -19.03 -19.90 -17.42
C THR A 637 -17.75 -19.07 -17.38
N TYR A 638 -16.60 -19.72 -17.52
CA TYR A 638 -15.29 -19.09 -17.59
C TYR A 638 -14.74 -19.11 -19.02
N LEU A 639 -13.84 -18.18 -19.32
CA LEU A 639 -13.10 -18.14 -20.57
C LEU A 639 -12.19 -19.38 -20.70
N PRO A 640 -11.88 -19.80 -21.95
CA PRO A 640 -11.01 -20.95 -22.18
C PRO A 640 -9.57 -20.62 -21.77
N GLY A 641 -9.18 -21.10 -20.59
CA GLY A 641 -7.82 -20.97 -20.06
C GLY A 641 -7.42 -19.54 -19.64
N PRO A 642 -6.18 -19.38 -19.15
CA PRO A 642 -5.61 -18.08 -18.80
C PRO A 642 -5.59 -17.11 -19.97
N GLN A 643 -6.00 -15.86 -19.75
CA GLN A 643 -6.07 -14.83 -20.78
C GLN A 643 -4.87 -13.87 -20.67
N PRO A 644 -4.25 -13.44 -21.78
CA PRO A 644 -3.12 -12.50 -21.75
C PRO A 644 -3.51 -11.12 -21.21
N LEU A 645 -2.86 -10.68 -20.12
CA LEU A 645 -2.95 -9.32 -19.56
C LEU A 645 -1.75 -8.46 -19.94
N ALA A 646 -0.59 -9.07 -20.16
CA ALA A 646 0.60 -8.42 -20.72
C ALA A 646 1.32 -9.36 -21.69
N ALA A 647 1.73 -8.84 -22.84
CA ALA A 647 2.39 -9.61 -23.90
C ALA A 647 3.52 -8.81 -24.56
N LEU A 648 4.68 -9.46 -24.73
CA LEU A 648 5.82 -8.93 -25.46
C LEU A 648 5.78 -9.43 -26.90
N LEU A 649 5.75 -8.51 -27.85
CA LEU A 649 5.77 -8.77 -29.29
C LEU A 649 7.15 -8.41 -29.83
N THR A 650 7.80 -9.31 -30.57
CA THR A 650 9.12 -9.07 -31.18
C THR A 650 9.10 -9.48 -32.64
N GLY A 651 9.47 -8.57 -33.54
CA GLY A 651 9.46 -8.82 -34.97
C GLY A 651 9.63 -7.54 -35.81
N PRO A 652 9.55 -7.64 -37.14
CA PRO A 652 9.56 -6.50 -38.04
C PRO A 652 8.18 -5.83 -38.07
N PHE A 653 8.04 -4.71 -37.37
CA PHE A 653 6.77 -3.97 -37.27
C PHE A 653 6.56 -3.04 -38.47
N PRO A 654 5.38 -3.06 -39.12
CA PRO A 654 5.15 -2.22 -40.28
C PRO A 654 5.12 -0.73 -39.91
N GLU A 655 5.75 0.09 -40.74
CA GLU A 655 5.48 1.53 -40.79
C GLU A 655 4.12 1.75 -41.46
N VAL A 656 3.35 2.73 -40.97
CA VAL A 656 2.01 3.01 -41.47
C VAL A 656 1.82 4.49 -41.77
N ALA A 657 0.87 4.77 -42.66
CA ALA A 657 0.34 6.11 -42.89
C ALA A 657 -1.20 6.06 -42.96
N PHE A 658 -1.82 7.22 -42.75
CA PHE A 658 -3.24 7.39 -42.99
C PHE A 658 -3.51 7.60 -44.48
N ALA A 659 -4.39 6.79 -45.04
CA ALA A 659 -4.93 6.93 -46.39
C ALA A 659 -6.46 7.03 -46.30
N GLU A 660 -7.08 7.62 -47.32
CA GLU A 660 -8.53 7.63 -47.46
C GLU A 660 -8.99 6.34 -48.14
N ASP A 661 -10.02 5.70 -47.60
CA ASP A 661 -10.72 4.61 -48.30
C ASP A 661 -11.69 5.16 -49.37
N GLU A 662 -12.34 4.25 -50.11
CA GLU A 662 -13.31 4.61 -51.16
C GLU A 662 -14.52 5.40 -50.64
N ASP A 663 -14.80 5.33 -49.33
CA ASP A 663 -15.87 6.06 -48.63
C ASP A 663 -15.36 7.37 -47.99
N GLY A 664 -14.11 7.76 -48.22
CA GLY A 664 -13.48 8.97 -47.67
C GLY A 664 -13.13 8.88 -46.18
N ARG A 665 -13.03 7.68 -45.61
CA ARG A 665 -12.64 7.46 -44.21
C ARG A 665 -11.15 7.21 -44.10
N ALA A 666 -10.54 7.80 -43.08
CA ALA A 666 -9.12 7.59 -42.78
C ALA A 666 -8.87 6.17 -42.26
N ILE A 667 -8.19 5.35 -43.07
CA ILE A 667 -7.73 4.01 -42.74
C ILE A 667 -6.21 3.97 -42.62
N LEU A 668 -5.69 3.09 -41.76
CA LEU A 668 -4.25 2.85 -41.65
C LEU A 668 -3.82 1.88 -42.74
N GLN A 669 -2.83 2.27 -43.53
CA GLN A 669 -2.21 1.43 -44.54
C GLN A 669 -0.72 1.29 -44.25
N ARG A 670 -0.18 0.10 -44.54
CA ARG A 670 1.26 -0.15 -44.46
C ARG A 670 1.97 0.62 -45.56
N VAL A 671 3.10 1.23 -45.24
CA VAL A 671 3.90 2.01 -46.19
C VAL A 671 5.27 1.35 -46.35
N GLY A 672 5.74 1.31 -47.59
CA GLY A 672 7.09 0.84 -47.93
C GLY A 672 7.24 -0.68 -47.94
N GLU A 673 8.49 -1.12 -48.08
CA GLU A 673 8.87 -2.52 -48.01
C GLU A 673 8.86 -3.04 -46.58
N ARG A 674 8.86 -4.36 -46.42
CA ARG A 674 8.87 -5.00 -45.11
C ARG A 674 10.14 -4.57 -44.34
N PRO A 675 10.02 -4.06 -43.11
CA PRO A 675 11.18 -3.65 -42.33
C PRO A 675 12.16 -4.79 -42.14
N GLN A 676 13.46 -4.50 -42.30
CA GLN A 676 14.53 -5.47 -42.07
C GLN A 676 14.93 -5.56 -40.59
N GLN A 677 14.67 -4.51 -39.82
CA GLN A 677 15.04 -4.45 -38.40
C GLN A 677 13.93 -4.99 -37.51
N THR A 678 14.32 -5.57 -36.39
CA THR A 678 13.40 -6.19 -35.42
C THR A 678 13.15 -5.25 -34.25
N GLY A 679 11.93 -4.71 -34.16
CA GLY A 679 11.45 -3.93 -33.03
C GLY A 679 10.95 -4.81 -31.90
N ALA A 680 10.60 -4.19 -30.76
CA ALA A 680 9.84 -4.86 -29.71
C ALA A 680 8.73 -3.96 -29.18
N LEU A 681 7.55 -4.54 -28.98
CA LEU A 681 6.37 -3.86 -28.47
C LEU A 681 5.82 -4.65 -27.28
N LEU A 682 5.90 -4.08 -26.08
CA LEU A 682 5.26 -4.62 -24.89
C LEU A 682 3.88 -4.00 -24.71
N LEU A 683 2.86 -4.83 -24.62
CA LEU A 683 1.48 -4.43 -24.38
C LEU A 683 1.06 -4.76 -22.95
N ILE A 684 0.44 -3.81 -22.26
CA ILE A 684 -0.06 -3.97 -20.88
C ILE A 684 -1.53 -3.55 -20.83
N GLY A 685 -2.40 -4.45 -20.39
CA GLY A 685 -3.85 -4.27 -20.38
C GLY A 685 -4.40 -3.41 -19.24
N SER A 686 -3.59 -2.60 -18.56
CA SER A 686 -4.05 -1.67 -17.53
C SER A 686 -3.09 -0.49 -17.47
N SER A 687 -3.58 0.71 -17.82
CA SER A 687 -2.83 1.95 -17.63
C SER A 687 -3.06 2.52 -16.23
N GLU A 688 -4.22 2.23 -15.64
CA GLU A 688 -4.64 2.70 -14.32
C GLU A 688 -3.65 2.30 -13.22
N MET A 689 -3.06 1.10 -13.32
CA MET A 689 -2.08 0.60 -12.34
C MET A 689 -0.82 1.47 -12.22
N PHE A 690 -0.51 2.28 -13.24
CA PHE A 690 0.66 3.17 -13.28
C PHE A 690 0.36 4.62 -12.94
N LYS A 691 -0.90 4.98 -12.65
CA LYS A 691 -1.22 6.31 -12.16
C LYS A 691 -0.57 6.56 -10.79
N ASN A 692 -0.29 7.82 -10.49
CA ASN A 692 0.32 8.27 -9.22
C ASN A 692 -0.29 7.59 -7.98
N GLU A 693 -1.62 7.57 -7.88
CA GLU A 693 -2.36 6.97 -6.77
C GLU A 693 -2.22 5.44 -6.64
N HIS A 694 -1.81 4.75 -7.72
CA HIS A 694 -1.79 3.29 -7.79
C HIS A 694 -0.41 2.68 -8.02
N LEU A 695 0.57 3.45 -8.51
CA LEU A 695 1.92 2.99 -8.82
C LEU A 695 2.60 2.31 -7.62
N LEU A 696 2.40 2.86 -6.42
CA LEU A 696 2.97 2.38 -5.17
C LEU A 696 1.94 1.71 -4.23
N THR A 697 0.86 1.13 -4.80
CA THR A 697 -0.18 0.47 -4.00
C THR A 697 0.40 -0.63 -3.11
N PRO A 698 0.20 -0.59 -1.78
CA PRO A 698 0.77 -1.57 -0.87
C PRO A 698 0.38 -3.01 -1.21
N GLY A 699 1.39 -3.87 -1.32
CA GLY A 699 1.20 -5.29 -1.61
C GLY A 699 1.28 -5.67 -3.08
N PHE A 700 1.34 -4.67 -3.98
CA PHE A 700 1.58 -4.84 -5.40
C PHE A 700 2.93 -4.26 -5.81
N GLN A 701 3.46 -4.66 -6.96
CA GLN A 701 4.76 -4.22 -7.46
C GLN A 701 4.65 -3.63 -8.87
N HIS A 702 3.76 -2.64 -9.06
CA HIS A 702 3.56 -1.98 -10.36
C HIS A 702 4.80 -1.19 -10.77
N ASP A 703 5.39 -0.48 -9.81
CA ASP A 703 6.71 0.16 -9.91
C ASP A 703 7.78 -0.80 -10.44
N GLN A 704 7.87 -2.00 -9.86
CA GLN A 704 8.86 -3.00 -10.29
C GLN A 704 8.58 -3.50 -11.70
N PHE A 705 7.31 -3.75 -12.02
CA PHE A 705 6.95 -4.23 -13.35
C PHE A 705 7.35 -3.19 -14.41
N LEU A 706 7.06 -1.91 -14.16
CA LEU A 706 7.54 -0.82 -15.01
C LEU A 706 9.08 -0.81 -15.12
N LEU A 707 9.80 -0.84 -14.01
CA LEU A 707 11.27 -0.78 -14.04
C LEU A 707 11.89 -1.97 -14.77
N ASN A 708 11.36 -3.18 -14.56
CA ASN A 708 11.80 -4.38 -15.24
C ASN A 708 11.56 -4.30 -16.75
N THR A 709 10.39 -3.81 -17.17
CA THR A 709 10.03 -3.67 -18.59
C THR A 709 10.90 -2.62 -19.29
N VAL A 710 11.14 -1.47 -18.64
CA VAL A 710 12.01 -0.42 -19.20
C VAL A 710 13.46 -0.89 -19.23
N ALA A 711 13.96 -1.54 -18.19
CA ALA A 711 15.33 -2.08 -18.18
C ALA A 711 15.55 -3.12 -19.28
N HIS A 712 14.57 -4.00 -19.51
CA HIS A 712 14.64 -4.99 -20.59
C HIS A 712 14.68 -4.35 -21.98
N ASN A 713 13.88 -3.32 -22.22
CA ASN A 713 13.84 -2.64 -23.51
C ASN A 713 15.03 -1.69 -23.73
N ALA A 714 15.55 -1.06 -22.67
CA ALA A 714 16.68 -0.13 -22.77
C ALA A 714 18.04 -0.85 -22.82
N TYR A 715 18.26 -1.82 -21.92
CA TYR A 715 19.58 -2.44 -21.73
C TYR A 715 19.65 -3.92 -22.12
N GLY A 716 18.50 -4.56 -22.38
CA GLY A 716 18.43 -5.99 -22.70
C GLY A 716 18.31 -6.91 -21.47
N GLU A 717 18.43 -8.22 -21.71
CA GLU A 717 18.11 -9.27 -20.74
C GLU A 717 19.04 -9.27 -19.51
N GLU A 718 20.33 -9.02 -19.69
CA GLU A 718 21.32 -9.10 -18.62
C GLU A 718 21.04 -8.04 -17.54
N LEU A 719 20.98 -6.75 -17.89
CA LEU A 719 20.71 -5.70 -16.90
C LEU A 719 19.27 -5.80 -16.34
N ALA A 720 18.29 -6.22 -17.14
CA ALA A 720 16.95 -6.50 -16.64
C ALA A 720 16.94 -7.61 -15.57
N SER A 721 17.83 -8.61 -15.67
CA SER A 721 17.96 -9.65 -14.66
C SER A 721 18.51 -9.11 -13.33
N LEU A 722 19.40 -8.11 -13.35
CA LEU A 722 19.86 -7.40 -12.15
C LEU A 722 18.75 -6.53 -11.58
N GLN A 723 17.97 -5.87 -12.44
CA GLN A 723 16.80 -5.09 -12.03
C GLN A 723 15.73 -5.97 -11.38
N ALA A 724 15.56 -7.21 -11.82
CA ALA A 724 14.60 -8.15 -11.22
C ALA A 724 15.09 -8.81 -9.93
N ARG A 725 16.39 -8.72 -9.60
CA ARG A 725 17.03 -9.38 -8.46
C ARG A 725 16.70 -8.67 -7.14
N ARG A 726 15.53 -8.98 -6.58
CA ARG A 726 15.07 -8.44 -5.30
C ARG A 726 14.30 -9.48 -4.48
N PRO A 727 14.19 -9.31 -3.15
CA PRO A 727 13.30 -10.13 -2.35
C PRO A 727 11.85 -9.83 -2.73
N THR A 728 11.10 -10.84 -3.15
CA THR A 728 9.69 -10.68 -3.52
C THR A 728 8.74 -11.49 -2.67
N SER A 729 7.63 -10.83 -2.36
CA SER A 729 6.50 -11.43 -1.67
C SER A 729 5.51 -11.90 -2.71
N ARG A 730 5.57 -13.17 -3.08
CA ARG A 730 4.54 -13.76 -3.93
C ARG A 730 3.27 -13.98 -3.13
N GLY A 731 2.14 -13.59 -3.69
CA GLY A 731 0.84 -13.96 -3.19
C GLY A 731 0.63 -15.46 -3.20
N PHE A 732 -0.21 -15.94 -2.30
CA PHE A 732 -0.70 -17.30 -2.42
C PHE A 732 -1.65 -17.38 -3.62
N PRO A 733 -1.49 -18.39 -4.50
CA PRO A 733 -2.45 -18.61 -5.56
C PRO A 733 -3.81 -18.98 -4.98
N PHE A 734 -4.86 -18.82 -5.79
CA PHE A 734 -6.19 -19.26 -5.40
C PHE A 734 -6.17 -20.73 -4.97
N GLN A 735 -6.76 -21.02 -3.81
CA GLN A 735 -6.91 -22.37 -3.30
C GLN A 735 -8.39 -22.71 -3.24
N SER A 736 -8.77 -23.83 -3.87
CA SER A 736 -10.13 -24.35 -3.81
C SER A 736 -10.55 -24.64 -2.37
N THR A 737 -11.86 -24.62 -2.11
CA THR A 737 -12.42 -24.92 -0.78
C THR A 737 -12.01 -26.32 -0.31
N GLU A 738 -11.92 -27.28 -1.21
CA GLU A 738 -11.49 -28.65 -0.93
C GLU A 738 -10.02 -28.73 -0.53
N ALA A 739 -9.13 -28.08 -1.28
CA ALA A 739 -7.71 -28.01 -0.95
C ALA A 739 -7.49 -27.36 0.43
N LYS A 740 -8.23 -26.27 0.72
CA LYS A 740 -8.20 -25.62 2.04
C LYS A 740 -8.65 -26.58 3.16
N ARG A 741 -9.70 -27.38 2.94
CA ARG A 741 -10.16 -28.38 3.91
C ARG A 741 -9.13 -29.49 4.12
N LEU A 742 -8.57 -30.04 3.04
CA LEU A 742 -7.54 -31.09 3.12
C LEU A 742 -6.31 -30.61 3.89
N TRP A 743 -5.81 -29.40 3.60
CA TRP A 743 -4.70 -28.81 4.35
C TRP A 743 -5.04 -28.60 5.82
N ARG A 744 -6.26 -28.17 6.16
CA ARG A 744 -6.70 -28.05 7.56
C ARG A 744 -6.71 -29.40 8.26
N VAL A 745 -7.26 -30.44 7.63
CA VAL A 745 -7.28 -31.81 8.17
C VAL A 745 -5.87 -32.34 8.37
N PHE A 746 -4.98 -32.15 7.40
CA PHE A 746 -3.59 -32.60 7.50
C PHE A 746 -2.83 -31.86 8.61
N VAL A 747 -2.89 -30.53 8.66
CA VAL A 747 -2.16 -29.71 9.64
C VAL A 747 -2.66 -29.96 11.06
N VAL A 748 -3.97 -30.08 11.26
CA VAL A 748 -4.56 -30.34 12.58
C VAL A 748 -4.43 -31.82 12.97
N GLY A 749 -4.53 -32.74 12.01
CA GLY A 749 -4.56 -34.19 12.25
C GLY A 749 -3.20 -34.88 12.31
N ALA A 750 -2.17 -34.33 11.66
CA ALA A 750 -0.85 -34.98 11.58
C ALA A 750 -0.19 -35.13 12.96
N GLY A 751 -0.30 -34.13 13.84
CA GLY A 751 0.26 -34.18 15.19
C GLY A 751 -0.33 -35.34 16.02
N PRO A 752 -1.65 -35.38 16.23
CA PRO A 752 -2.32 -36.50 16.92
C PRO A 752 -2.02 -37.88 16.32
N LEU A 753 -1.98 -38.00 14.98
CA LEU A 753 -1.67 -39.27 14.32
C LEU A 753 -0.23 -39.74 14.58
N LEU A 754 0.75 -38.83 14.61
CA LEU A 754 2.12 -39.15 14.99
C LEU A 754 2.22 -39.62 16.44
N PHE A 755 1.49 -38.98 17.36
CA PHE A 755 1.43 -39.43 18.76
C PHE A 755 0.77 -40.80 18.91
N LEU A 756 -0.31 -41.06 18.18
CA LEU A 756 -0.97 -42.37 18.14
C LEU A 756 -0.04 -43.45 17.58
N GLY A 757 0.65 -43.17 16.47
CA GLY A 757 1.64 -44.05 15.87
C GLY A 757 2.79 -44.36 16.82
N TYR A 758 3.30 -43.36 17.55
CA TYR A 758 4.32 -43.56 18.57
C TYR A 758 3.81 -44.40 19.76
N ALA A 759 2.58 -44.17 20.21
CA ALA A 759 1.96 -44.95 21.28
C ALA A 759 1.78 -46.43 20.87
N LEU A 760 1.33 -46.68 19.64
CA LEU A 760 1.19 -48.03 19.07
C LEU A 760 2.55 -48.72 18.92
N TYR A 761 3.55 -48.03 18.39
CA TYR A 761 4.93 -48.53 18.32
C TYR A 761 5.49 -48.91 19.70
N ARG A 762 5.25 -48.07 20.71
CA ARG A 762 5.68 -48.35 22.09
C ARG A 762 4.93 -49.53 22.71
N ARG A 763 3.66 -49.73 22.35
CA ARG A 763 2.87 -50.89 22.78
C ARG A 763 3.39 -52.18 22.15
N MET A 764 3.68 -52.18 20.85
CA MET A 764 4.24 -53.32 20.11
C MET A 764 5.64 -53.73 20.54
N ARG A 765 6.41 -52.82 21.17
CA ARG A 765 7.73 -53.13 21.76
C ARG A 765 7.67 -53.64 23.21
N ARG A 766 6.51 -53.50 23.87
CA ARG A 766 6.30 -53.94 25.26
C ARG A 766 5.61 -55.30 25.34
N THR A 767 4.81 -55.64 24.35
CA THR A 767 4.48 -57.03 23.98
C THR A 767 5.67 -57.65 23.29
#